data_AF-A0A2S5RA46-F1
#
_entry.id   AF-A0A2S5RA46-F1
#
_cell.length_a   1.000
_cell.length_b   1.000
_cell.length_c   1.000
_cell.angle_alpha   90.00
_cell.angle_beta   90.00
_cell.angle_gamma   90.00
#
_symmetry.space_group_name_H-M   'P 1'
#
loop_
_entity.id
_entity.type
_entity.pdbx_description
1 polymer ?
#
loop_
_entity_poly.entity_id
_entity_poly.type
_entity_poly.pdbx_seq_one_letter_code
_entity_poly.pdbx_strand_id
1 'polypeptide(L)'
;MAKKTNNKYDEFLKTTYEAVGGKENFGEIYHCVTRLRFKIIDKSKVNDSALIAQKKQGLVKGINWLGNELQVIIGMEVPKVFDAFNKYLETISSPTATTNEVGEFKIENKQPAEDISKLNKVIDCLKGFMLPMVPAVIGLGIIISIQAILVLTKAIPAIQPMSVVNYQGHIIAANNFLQQQADWFAKGGSQVTFIIGLMFYIGGTGAMQFVGVLILINGFKYLKLNPVFGAVLGLMICAPSMLVQGWNIPLVSQLDGWLQIKMGPIMGSIFVLVPSAFLFKYVKMGVDKVVPNALNNLFAGAIALFITTVLVFVALGPVIGIFENILGKAVSLLADIPFGLGVMFYAFAWQFMVITGAHIALVMLVMAPWIMNPTLGMELSIPMLMGSQIAAFGQMGAGLGIAFRTKDRLLKKTALDAAIPCVFGVTEPMIFGVTLLRIKALIFGCIGAAAGGLFFGLMEVPYFSQGGMGILALMNTITGTLSPNNGGVLEILYTLLTFAIAAAAAFGITFFLYGRDGKVDTKQKMKKVTNSMLKYVGMAKDVNHDPETLKTQLNEIAMLQADKTHIKNQQEYLRNDIKLNNLIAKLDKAEIKLETLKEAEKQKPEAINKLNEKIAMLNTKIAECKQQAVVKHQEITPINNQTITLINRLFDDQKMHASLEKLKNNYTNIINQVYKAEHEQPLLEEIQLSTMIKEEKKNMKIKEGRN
;
A
#
# COMPACT_ATOMS: atom_id res chain seq x y z
N MET A 1 -23.34 13.67 -48.36
CA MET A 1 -23.58 14.98 -47.71
C MET A 1 -23.39 14.82 -46.21
N ALA A 2 -22.26 15.26 -45.66
CA ALA A 2 -21.98 15.22 -44.22
C ALA A 2 -22.67 16.39 -43.53
N LYS A 3 -23.56 16.11 -42.57
CA LYS A 3 -24.29 17.11 -41.80
C LYS A 3 -23.32 17.72 -40.76
N LYS A 4 -22.92 18.98 -40.97
CA LYS A 4 -22.25 19.84 -39.97
C LYS A 4 -23.17 20.00 -38.75
N THR A 5 -22.81 19.38 -37.64
CA THR A 5 -23.37 19.70 -36.30
C THR A 5 -22.22 19.84 -35.32
N ASN A 6 -21.57 21.00 -35.30
CA ASN A 6 -20.70 21.42 -34.21
C ASN A 6 -20.54 22.95 -34.30
N ASN A 7 -21.29 23.74 -33.51
CA ASN A 7 -21.10 25.19 -33.50
C ASN A 7 -21.59 25.94 -32.24
N LYS A 8 -21.77 25.26 -31.08
CA LYS A 8 -22.11 25.95 -29.82
C LYS A 8 -20.99 25.85 -28.76
N TYR A 9 -20.31 24.72 -28.68
CA TYR A 9 -19.24 24.51 -27.71
C TYR A 9 -17.89 25.01 -28.24
N ASP A 10 -17.55 24.80 -29.52
CA ASP A 10 -16.19 25.07 -30.02
C ASP A 10 -15.70 26.53 -29.82
N GLU A 11 -16.58 27.51 -30.07
CA GLU A 11 -16.27 28.93 -29.82
C GLU A 11 -16.14 29.21 -28.31
N PHE A 12 -17.05 28.65 -27.49
CA PHE A 12 -16.99 28.75 -26.03
C PHE A 12 -15.68 28.17 -25.48
N LEU A 13 -15.29 26.97 -25.92
CA LEU A 13 -14.09 26.28 -25.46
C LEU A 13 -12.83 27.08 -25.78
N LYS A 14 -12.74 27.60 -27.01
CA LYS A 14 -11.62 28.44 -27.46
C LYS A 14 -11.53 29.73 -26.64
N THR A 15 -12.62 30.48 -26.53
CA THR A 15 -12.63 31.74 -25.81
C THR A 15 -12.40 31.55 -24.30
N THR A 16 -12.94 30.48 -23.71
CA THR A 16 -12.70 30.17 -22.29
C THR A 16 -11.24 29.79 -22.06
N TYR A 17 -10.62 29.00 -22.95
CA TYR A 17 -9.19 28.65 -22.89
C TYR A 17 -8.28 29.87 -22.97
N GLU A 18 -8.54 30.79 -23.90
CA GLU A 18 -7.79 32.03 -24.04
C GLU A 18 -8.00 32.96 -22.82
N ALA A 19 -9.24 33.06 -22.33
CA ALA A 19 -9.57 33.96 -21.23
C ALA A 19 -9.00 33.50 -19.88
N VAL A 20 -8.73 32.20 -19.67
CA VAL A 20 -8.02 31.73 -18.47
C VAL A 20 -6.50 31.82 -18.59
N GLY A 21 -5.98 32.32 -19.72
CA GLY A 21 -4.54 32.52 -19.95
C GLY A 21 -3.82 31.29 -20.49
N GLY A 22 -4.52 30.37 -21.17
CA GLY A 22 -3.92 29.18 -21.78
C GLY A 22 -3.52 28.10 -20.76
N LYS A 23 -3.01 26.97 -21.27
CA LYS A 23 -2.64 25.80 -20.45
C LYS A 23 -1.52 26.10 -19.46
N GLU A 24 -0.70 27.09 -19.76
CA GLU A 24 0.38 27.59 -18.93
C GLU A 24 -0.08 28.37 -17.68
N ASN A 25 -1.36 28.77 -17.60
CA ASN A 25 -1.86 29.62 -16.53
C ASN A 25 -2.89 28.96 -15.59
N PHE A 26 -3.29 27.72 -15.86
CA PHE A 26 -4.13 26.94 -14.96
C PHE A 26 -3.60 25.51 -14.82
N GLY A 27 -3.59 24.98 -13.60
CA GLY A 27 -3.07 23.63 -13.32
C GLY A 27 -4.13 22.55 -13.43
N GLU A 28 -5.15 22.62 -12.58
CA GLU A 28 -6.19 21.60 -12.48
C GLU A 28 -7.55 22.17 -12.94
N ILE A 29 -8.24 21.44 -13.82
CA ILE A 29 -9.64 21.69 -14.15
C ILE A 29 -10.49 20.58 -13.55
N TYR A 30 -11.53 20.95 -12.82
CA TYR A 30 -12.54 20.03 -12.30
C TYR A 30 -13.88 20.73 -12.28
N HIS A 31 -14.93 20.00 -11.90
CA HIS A 31 -16.26 20.59 -11.91
C HIS A 31 -17.14 20.05 -10.79
N CYS A 32 -18.13 20.86 -10.40
CA CYS A 32 -19.30 20.39 -9.67
C CYS A 32 -20.51 20.36 -10.62
N VAL A 33 -21.71 20.24 -10.07
CA VAL A 33 -22.96 20.10 -10.86
C VAL A 33 -23.25 21.35 -11.72
N THR A 34 -22.87 22.55 -11.23
CA THR A 34 -23.24 23.82 -11.88
C THR A 34 -22.08 24.75 -12.20
N ARG A 35 -20.83 24.40 -11.80
CA ARG A 35 -19.64 25.24 -12.00
C ARG A 35 -18.47 24.43 -12.54
N LEU A 36 -17.83 24.98 -13.56
CA LEU A 36 -16.52 24.55 -14.07
C LEU A 36 -15.44 25.34 -13.33
N ARG A 37 -14.43 24.66 -12.79
CA ARG A 37 -13.44 25.24 -11.87
C ARG A 37 -12.04 25.11 -12.44
N PHE A 38 -11.28 26.19 -12.34
CA PHE A 38 -9.87 26.26 -12.73
C PHE A 38 -9.04 26.67 -11.52
N LYS A 39 -7.99 25.90 -11.19
CA LYS A 39 -6.93 26.39 -10.30
C LYS A 39 -5.96 27.25 -11.10
N ILE A 40 -6.06 28.56 -10.93
CA ILE A 40 -5.28 29.56 -11.66
C ILE A 40 -3.94 29.79 -10.97
N ILE A 41 -2.87 29.84 -11.77
CA ILE A 41 -1.50 30.10 -11.30
C ILE A 41 -1.30 31.60 -11.13
N ASP A 42 -1.64 32.40 -12.15
CA ASP A 42 -1.54 33.87 -12.13
C ASP A 42 -2.86 34.52 -12.54
N LYS A 43 -3.48 35.24 -11.60
CA LYS A 43 -4.76 35.92 -11.81
C LYS A 43 -4.68 37.08 -12.80
N SER A 44 -3.51 37.72 -12.93
CA SER A 44 -3.34 38.88 -13.82
C SER A 44 -3.48 38.52 -15.30
N LYS A 45 -3.29 37.24 -15.63
CA LYS A 45 -3.43 36.67 -16.97
C LYS A 45 -4.86 36.20 -17.28
N VAL A 46 -5.78 36.29 -16.33
CA VAL A 46 -7.18 35.91 -16.53
C VAL A 46 -8.01 37.12 -16.97
N ASN A 47 -8.71 36.97 -18.09
CA ASN A 47 -9.63 37.97 -18.61
C ASN A 47 -11.06 37.68 -18.19
N ASP A 48 -11.40 38.12 -16.98
CA ASP A 48 -12.74 37.99 -16.38
C ASP A 48 -13.85 38.59 -17.27
N SER A 49 -13.57 39.72 -17.93
CA SER A 49 -14.52 40.40 -18.82
C SER A 49 -14.88 39.55 -20.05
N ALA A 50 -13.92 38.82 -20.61
CA ALA A 50 -14.15 37.91 -21.73
C ALA A 50 -15.02 36.71 -21.33
N LEU A 51 -14.80 36.15 -20.14
CA LEU A 51 -15.63 35.06 -19.58
C LEU A 51 -17.06 35.53 -19.27
N ILE A 52 -17.22 36.76 -18.78
CA ILE A 52 -18.54 37.35 -18.52
C ILE A 52 -19.26 37.69 -19.85
N ALA A 53 -18.54 38.09 -20.89
CA ALA A 53 -19.11 38.40 -22.21
C ALA A 53 -19.75 37.16 -22.88
N GLN A 54 -19.30 35.95 -22.54
CA GLN A 54 -19.92 34.69 -22.96
C GLN A 54 -21.36 34.48 -22.43
N LYS A 55 -21.87 35.37 -21.56
CA LYS A 55 -23.31 35.45 -21.24
C LYS A 55 -24.19 35.57 -22.48
N LYS A 56 -23.73 36.26 -23.53
CA LYS A 56 -24.49 36.43 -24.78
C LYS A 56 -24.66 35.12 -25.58
N GLN A 57 -23.81 34.13 -25.34
CA GLN A 57 -23.88 32.79 -25.95
C GLN A 57 -24.75 31.80 -25.14
N GLY A 58 -25.31 32.23 -24.01
CA GLY A 58 -26.26 31.45 -23.19
C GLY A 58 -25.65 30.29 -22.38
N LEU A 59 -24.31 30.16 -22.36
CA LEU A 59 -23.60 29.10 -21.63
C LEU A 59 -23.06 29.55 -20.27
N VAL A 60 -22.53 30.77 -20.15
CA VAL A 60 -22.02 31.30 -18.88
C VAL A 60 -23.09 32.16 -18.21
N LYS A 61 -23.44 31.83 -16.97
CA LYS A 61 -24.36 32.62 -16.13
C LYS A 61 -23.62 33.60 -15.22
N GLY A 62 -22.34 33.34 -14.93
CA GLY A 62 -21.48 34.24 -14.16
C GLY A 62 -20.12 33.61 -13.86
N ILE A 63 -19.26 34.36 -13.18
CA ILE A 63 -17.98 33.86 -12.65
C ILE A 63 -17.89 34.19 -11.16
N ASN A 64 -17.17 33.38 -10.40
CA ASN A 64 -16.89 33.64 -8.98
C ASN A 64 -15.46 33.22 -8.66
N TRP A 65 -14.79 33.97 -7.78
CA TRP A 65 -13.44 33.69 -7.33
C TRP A 65 -13.43 33.17 -5.90
N LEU A 66 -12.59 32.16 -5.63
CA LEU A 66 -12.39 31.63 -4.28
C LEU A 66 -10.90 31.30 -4.09
N GLY A 67 -10.15 32.22 -3.45
CA GLY A 67 -8.69 32.14 -3.44
C GLY A 67 -8.14 32.21 -4.87
N ASN A 68 -7.27 31.27 -5.26
CA ASN A 68 -6.75 31.14 -6.63
C ASN A 68 -7.62 30.25 -7.55
N GLU A 69 -8.81 29.87 -7.10
CA GLU A 69 -9.76 29.11 -7.92
C GLU A 69 -10.75 30.05 -8.62
N LEU A 70 -10.81 29.98 -9.95
CA LEU A 70 -11.82 30.62 -10.77
C LEU A 70 -12.97 29.63 -11.02
N GLN A 71 -14.20 30.03 -10.70
CA GLN A 71 -15.41 29.24 -10.91
C GLN A 71 -16.29 29.87 -11.99
N VAL A 72 -16.38 29.23 -13.15
CA VAL A 72 -17.28 29.61 -14.24
C VAL A 72 -18.63 28.92 -14.03
N ILE A 73 -19.67 29.71 -13.78
CA ILE A 73 -21.02 29.24 -13.51
C ILE A 73 -21.73 29.02 -14.85
N ILE A 74 -22.00 27.76 -15.20
CA ILE A 74 -22.63 27.38 -16.47
C ILE A 74 -24.02 26.78 -16.23
N GLY A 75 -24.18 26.01 -15.15
CA GLY A 75 -25.42 25.29 -14.81
C GLY A 75 -25.34 23.79 -15.14
N MET A 76 -26.47 23.13 -15.38
CA MET A 76 -26.56 21.67 -15.51
C MET A 76 -25.79 21.07 -16.71
N GLU A 77 -25.29 21.91 -17.63
CA GLU A 77 -24.53 21.49 -18.80
C GLU A 77 -23.03 21.27 -18.51
N VAL A 78 -22.57 21.57 -17.30
CA VAL A 78 -21.14 21.53 -16.93
C VAL A 78 -20.42 20.21 -17.25
N PRO A 79 -20.99 19.02 -17.00
CA PRO A 79 -20.31 17.76 -17.35
C PRO A 79 -20.01 17.65 -18.86
N LYS A 80 -20.97 18.04 -19.71
CA LYS A 80 -20.80 18.02 -21.18
C LYS A 80 -19.73 19.03 -21.62
N VAL A 81 -19.74 20.22 -21.02
CA VAL A 81 -18.77 21.26 -21.30
C VAL A 81 -17.37 20.85 -20.86
N PHE A 82 -17.24 20.21 -19.68
CA PHE A 82 -15.97 19.69 -19.19
C PHE A 82 -15.40 18.61 -20.11
N ASP A 83 -16.21 17.65 -20.54
CA ASP A 83 -15.78 16.61 -21.49
C ASP A 83 -15.36 17.20 -22.84
N ALA A 84 -16.08 18.21 -23.32
CA ALA A 84 -15.75 18.91 -24.56
C ALA A 84 -14.45 19.72 -24.42
N PHE A 85 -14.24 20.37 -23.27
CA PHE A 85 -13.01 21.12 -22.97
C PHE A 85 -11.79 20.21 -22.88
N ASN A 86 -11.91 19.04 -22.24
CA ASN A 86 -10.83 18.05 -22.20
C ASN A 86 -10.47 17.54 -23.61
N LYS A 87 -11.47 17.24 -24.46
CA LYS A 87 -11.23 16.84 -25.86
C LYS A 87 -10.58 17.95 -26.68
N TYR A 88 -10.95 19.21 -26.44
CA TYR A 88 -10.35 20.36 -27.09
C TYR A 88 -8.87 20.52 -26.69
N LEU A 89 -8.54 20.35 -25.41
CA LEU A 89 -7.16 20.33 -24.92
C LEU A 89 -6.31 19.19 -25.53
N GLU A 90 -6.92 18.02 -25.77
CA GLU A 90 -6.28 16.89 -26.46
C GLU A 90 -6.03 17.20 -27.94
N THR A 91 -6.99 17.86 -28.61
CA THR A 91 -6.91 18.19 -30.06
C THR A 91 -5.82 19.22 -30.36
N ILE A 92 -5.59 20.17 -29.44
CA ILE A 92 -4.49 21.16 -29.57
C ILE A 92 -3.11 20.51 -29.26
N SER A 93 -3.07 19.27 -28.77
CA SER A 93 -1.84 18.62 -28.30
C SER A 93 -1.10 17.69 -29.31
N SER A 94 -1.47 17.55 -30.60
CA SER A 94 -0.67 16.82 -31.64
C SER A 94 -1.20 16.99 -33.10
N PRO A 95 -0.40 16.89 -34.21
CA PRO A 95 1.07 17.00 -34.38
C PRO A 95 1.55 17.86 -35.60
N THR A 96 2.71 18.56 -35.50
CA THR A 96 3.78 18.69 -36.52
C THR A 96 5.05 19.23 -35.81
N ALA A 97 6.21 18.60 -36.05
CA ALA A 97 7.52 18.89 -35.43
C ALA A 97 8.07 20.28 -35.82
N THR A 98 8.97 21.00 -35.11
CA THR A 98 10.13 20.67 -34.24
C THR A 98 10.48 21.84 -33.29
N THR A 99 11.05 21.48 -32.13
CA THR A 99 12.02 22.21 -31.26
C THR A 99 11.61 23.44 -30.42
N ASN A 100 11.68 23.21 -29.09
CA ASN A 100 12.11 24.08 -27.98
C ASN A 100 11.08 25.00 -27.28
N GLU A 101 10.51 24.51 -26.16
CA GLU A 101 10.32 25.17 -24.83
C GLU A 101 9.67 24.13 -23.86
N VAL A 102 10.36 23.67 -22.80
CA VAL A 102 10.24 24.13 -21.39
C VAL A 102 8.78 24.31 -20.95
N GLY A 103 8.12 23.49 -20.13
CA GLY A 103 8.47 22.29 -19.39
C GLY A 103 7.38 22.06 -18.32
N GLU A 104 6.32 21.32 -18.65
CA GLU A 104 5.52 20.62 -17.65
C GLU A 104 5.18 19.21 -18.16
N PHE A 105 5.68 18.23 -17.42
CA PHE A 105 5.91 16.85 -17.83
C PHE A 105 4.59 16.05 -17.85
N LYS A 106 4.02 15.82 -19.03
CA LYS A 106 2.93 14.84 -19.22
C LYS A 106 3.50 13.42 -19.17
N ILE A 107 3.16 12.66 -18.14
CA ILE A 107 3.27 11.19 -18.14
C ILE A 107 2.09 10.66 -18.96
N GLU A 108 2.32 10.35 -20.24
CA GLU A 108 1.43 9.47 -21.00
C GLU A 108 1.62 8.03 -20.52
N ASN A 109 0.72 7.59 -19.62
CA ASN A 109 0.53 6.17 -19.31
C ASN A 109 -0.23 5.48 -20.46
N LYS A 110 0.41 5.32 -21.61
CA LYS A 110 0.08 4.21 -22.51
C LYS A 110 0.86 3.00 -22.00
N GLN A 111 0.25 2.24 -21.09
CA GLN A 111 0.72 0.89 -20.80
C GLN A 111 0.78 0.12 -22.12
N PRO A 112 1.95 -0.33 -22.59
CA PRO A 112 1.97 -1.43 -23.54
C PRO A 112 1.37 -2.63 -22.80
N ALA A 113 0.44 -3.36 -23.42
CA ALA A 113 -0.12 -4.57 -22.84
C ALA A 113 1.03 -5.52 -22.46
N GLU A 114 1.28 -5.61 -21.16
CA GLU A 114 2.49 -6.19 -20.60
C GLU A 114 2.14 -7.55 -19.99
N ASP A 115 2.90 -8.57 -20.38
CA ASP A 115 2.98 -9.85 -19.68
C ASP A 115 3.89 -9.68 -18.46
N ILE A 116 3.52 -8.73 -17.58
CA ILE A 116 3.98 -8.68 -16.20
C ILE A 116 3.58 -10.01 -15.57
N SER A 117 4.53 -10.70 -14.93
CA SER A 117 4.22 -11.83 -14.06
C SER A 117 2.98 -11.48 -13.22
N LYS A 118 1.89 -12.24 -13.34
CA LYS A 118 0.58 -11.94 -12.73
C LYS A 118 0.70 -11.49 -11.26
N LEU A 119 1.74 -11.97 -10.56
CA LEU A 119 2.11 -11.60 -9.22
C LEU A 119 2.48 -10.11 -9.02
N ASN A 120 3.22 -9.48 -9.93
CA ASN A 120 3.63 -8.08 -9.81
C ASN A 120 2.44 -7.12 -9.97
N LYS A 121 1.51 -7.39 -10.91
CA LYS A 121 0.25 -6.63 -11.02
C LYS A 121 -0.58 -6.69 -9.74
N VAL A 122 -0.63 -7.86 -9.09
CA VAL A 122 -1.28 -8.01 -7.79
C VAL A 122 -0.57 -7.20 -6.72
N ILE A 123 0.77 -7.26 -6.66
CA ILE A 123 1.57 -6.48 -5.70
C ILE A 123 1.36 -4.97 -5.90
N ASP A 124 1.29 -4.48 -7.14
CA ASP A 124 1.08 -3.06 -7.42
C ASP A 124 -0.35 -2.61 -7.10
N CYS A 125 -1.34 -3.47 -7.32
CA CYS A 125 -2.69 -3.27 -6.80
C CYS A 125 -2.68 -3.16 -5.27
N LEU A 126 -2.03 -4.08 -4.57
CA LEU A 126 -1.93 -4.04 -3.10
C LEU A 126 -1.24 -2.77 -2.61
N LYS A 127 -0.13 -2.34 -3.24
CA LYS A 127 0.53 -1.07 -2.93
C LYS A 127 -0.43 0.12 -3.05
N GLY A 128 -1.22 0.17 -4.12
CA GLY A 128 -2.20 1.24 -4.36
C GLY A 128 -3.28 1.35 -3.27
N PHE A 129 -3.74 0.21 -2.74
CA PHE A 129 -4.74 0.19 -1.66
C PHE A 129 -4.12 0.46 -0.29
N MET A 130 -2.90 -0.03 -0.03
CA MET A 130 -2.31 -0.06 1.32
C MET A 130 -1.42 1.15 1.63
N LEU A 131 -0.52 1.56 0.73
CA LEU A 131 0.50 2.59 1.03
C LEU A 131 -0.07 3.90 1.58
N PRO A 132 -1.16 4.47 1.03
CA PRO A 132 -1.67 5.76 1.51
C PRO A 132 -2.26 5.70 2.93
N MET A 133 -2.65 4.51 3.43
CA MET A 133 -3.20 4.37 4.79
C MET A 133 -2.16 3.97 5.85
N VAL A 134 -0.92 3.65 5.45
CA VAL A 134 0.14 3.21 6.37
C VAL A 134 0.35 4.16 7.55
N PRO A 135 0.44 5.50 7.37
CA PRO A 135 0.64 6.41 8.50
C PRO A 135 -0.50 6.36 9.51
N ALA A 136 -1.75 6.26 9.04
CA ALA A 136 -2.93 6.19 9.90
C ALA A 136 -2.97 4.89 10.72
N VAL A 137 -2.69 3.75 10.07
CA VAL A 137 -2.67 2.43 10.75
C VAL A 137 -1.54 2.35 11.77
N ILE A 138 -0.37 2.94 11.49
CA ILE A 138 0.72 3.07 12.48
C ILE A 138 0.25 3.89 13.69
N GLY A 139 -0.40 5.03 13.47
CA GLY A 139 -0.95 5.87 14.54
C GLY A 139 -1.93 5.11 15.44
N LEU A 140 -2.89 4.39 14.85
CA LEU A 140 -3.83 3.54 15.58
C LEU A 140 -3.13 2.44 16.39
N GLY A 141 -2.13 1.77 15.79
CA GLY A 141 -1.34 0.75 16.47
C GLY A 141 -0.58 1.27 17.69
N ILE A 142 -0.08 2.52 17.65
CA ILE A 142 0.56 3.17 18.79
C ILE A 142 -0.47 3.46 19.90
N ILE A 143 -1.67 3.93 19.56
CA ILE A 143 -2.74 4.17 20.55
C ILE A 143 -3.12 2.87 21.25
N ILE A 144 -3.27 1.76 20.52
CA ILE A 144 -3.55 0.44 21.08
C ILE A 144 -2.42 -0.04 21.98
N SER A 145 -1.17 0.21 21.58
CA SER A 145 0.01 -0.09 22.40
C SER A 145 -0.04 0.64 23.75
N ILE A 146 -0.36 1.93 23.74
CA ILE A 146 -0.48 2.75 24.95
C ILE A 146 -1.66 2.26 25.81
N GLN A 147 -2.81 1.99 25.19
CA GLN A 147 -3.98 1.39 25.87
C GLN A 147 -3.57 0.12 26.60
N ALA A 148 -2.82 -0.77 25.94
CA ALA A 148 -2.38 -2.04 26.51
C ALA A 148 -1.51 -1.84 27.77
N ILE A 149 -0.59 -0.87 27.76
CA ILE A 149 0.23 -0.52 28.93
C ILE A 149 -0.63 0.03 30.08
N LEU A 150 -1.58 0.91 29.79
CA LEU A 150 -2.43 1.52 30.83
C LEU A 150 -3.41 0.52 31.44
N VAL A 151 -3.91 -0.42 30.64
CA VAL A 151 -4.73 -1.53 31.11
C VAL A 151 -3.91 -2.43 32.04
N LEU A 152 -2.68 -2.75 31.63
CA LEU A 152 -1.74 -3.57 32.39
C LEU A 152 -1.45 -3.01 33.77
N THR A 153 -1.15 -1.71 33.85
CA THR A 153 -0.86 -1.03 35.13
C THR A 153 -2.12 -0.82 35.99
N LYS A 154 -3.29 -1.28 35.51
CA LYS A 154 -4.60 -1.01 36.11
C LYS A 154 -4.89 0.49 36.26
N ALA A 155 -4.29 1.32 35.40
CA ALA A 155 -4.59 2.75 35.35
C ALA A 155 -5.95 3.02 34.69
N ILE A 156 -6.36 2.16 33.74
CA ILE A 156 -7.66 2.20 33.05
C ILE A 156 -8.25 0.79 32.95
N PRO A 157 -9.58 0.65 32.78
CA PRO A 157 -10.20 -0.65 32.55
C PRO A 157 -9.86 -1.23 31.17
N ALA A 158 -9.82 -2.55 31.10
CA ALA A 158 -9.70 -3.32 29.86
C ALA A 158 -11.04 -3.34 29.10
N ILE A 159 -11.40 -2.22 28.47
CA ILE A 159 -12.68 -2.13 27.78
C ILE A 159 -12.63 -2.88 26.45
N GLN A 160 -13.39 -3.98 26.36
CA GLN A 160 -13.53 -4.81 25.16
C GLN A 160 -14.94 -5.44 25.16
N PRO A 161 -15.95 -4.77 24.60
CA PRO A 161 -17.29 -5.33 24.47
C PRO A 161 -17.25 -6.59 23.60
N MET A 162 -17.81 -7.68 24.11
CA MET A 162 -17.86 -8.95 23.39
C MET A 162 -19.24 -9.56 23.53
N SER A 163 -19.69 -10.25 22.48
CA SER A 163 -20.90 -11.06 22.49
C SER A 163 -20.58 -12.37 21.75
N VAL A 164 -20.71 -13.48 22.45
CA VAL A 164 -20.57 -14.84 21.94
C VAL A 164 -21.96 -15.40 21.71
N VAL A 165 -22.22 -15.89 20.50
CA VAL A 165 -23.50 -16.50 20.13
C VAL A 165 -23.31 -17.98 19.79
N ASN A 166 -24.31 -18.82 20.08
CA ASN A 166 -24.29 -20.22 19.63
C ASN A 166 -24.64 -20.32 18.14
N TYR A 167 -24.52 -21.53 17.57
CA TYR A 167 -24.87 -21.80 16.17
C TYR A 167 -26.33 -21.46 15.83
N GLN A 168 -27.21 -21.43 16.84
CA GLN A 168 -28.61 -21.01 16.71
C GLN A 168 -28.82 -19.50 16.86
N GLY A 169 -27.76 -18.71 17.07
CA GLY A 169 -27.81 -17.24 17.20
C GLY A 169 -28.16 -16.71 18.60
N HIS A 170 -28.27 -17.57 19.62
CA HIS A 170 -28.50 -17.12 21.00
C HIS A 170 -27.22 -16.65 21.65
N ILE A 171 -27.27 -15.51 22.33
CA ILE A 171 -26.14 -14.98 23.11
C ILE A 171 -25.86 -15.90 24.30
N ILE A 172 -24.68 -16.53 24.31
CA ILE A 172 -24.21 -17.43 25.38
C ILE A 172 -23.39 -16.65 26.41
N ALA A 173 -22.65 -15.63 25.97
CA ALA A 173 -21.88 -14.75 26.84
C ALA A 173 -21.84 -13.35 26.22
N ALA A 174 -22.14 -12.32 26.99
CA ALA A 174 -21.93 -10.95 26.57
C ALA A 174 -21.34 -10.14 27.72
N ASN A 175 -20.30 -9.38 27.42
CA ASN A 175 -19.73 -8.42 28.36
C ASN A 175 -20.02 -7.02 27.81
N ASN A 176 -21.11 -6.41 28.27
CA ASN A 176 -21.52 -5.09 27.80
C ASN A 176 -20.78 -3.98 28.56
N PHE A 177 -20.79 -2.76 28.01
CA PHE A 177 -20.10 -1.62 28.61
C PHE A 177 -20.54 -1.33 30.05
N LEU A 178 -21.83 -1.51 30.35
CA LEU A 178 -22.38 -1.25 31.69
C LEU A 178 -21.85 -2.24 32.72
N GLN A 179 -21.70 -3.51 32.35
CA GLN A 179 -21.09 -4.53 33.20
C GLN A 179 -19.61 -4.22 33.44
N GLN A 180 -18.85 -3.88 32.40
CA GLN A 180 -17.44 -3.51 32.55
C GLN A 180 -17.25 -2.26 33.41
N GLN A 181 -18.21 -1.33 33.34
CA GLN A 181 -18.23 -0.14 34.20
C GLN A 181 -18.47 -0.52 35.66
N ALA A 182 -19.49 -1.33 35.93
CA ALA A 182 -19.81 -1.80 37.26
C ALA A 182 -18.62 -2.56 37.88
N ASP A 183 -18.01 -3.47 37.11
CA ASP A 183 -16.84 -4.26 37.53
C ASP A 183 -15.63 -3.38 37.86
N TRP A 184 -15.42 -2.31 37.09
CA TRP A 184 -14.32 -1.37 37.32
C TRP A 184 -14.51 -0.59 38.62
N PHE A 185 -15.73 -0.09 38.86
CA PHE A 185 -16.06 0.64 40.09
C PHE A 185 -16.03 -0.27 41.32
N ALA A 186 -16.49 -1.52 41.18
CA ALA A 186 -16.39 -2.52 42.23
C ALA A 186 -14.94 -2.82 42.64
N LYS A 187 -13.99 -2.68 41.72
CA LYS A 187 -12.54 -2.83 41.97
C LYS A 187 -11.85 -1.54 42.46
N GLY A 188 -12.62 -0.50 42.80
CA GLY A 188 -12.11 0.79 43.28
C GLY A 188 -11.66 1.76 42.18
N GLY A 189 -11.95 1.46 40.91
CA GLY A 189 -11.70 2.36 39.79
C GLY A 189 -12.63 3.58 39.79
N SER A 190 -12.16 4.72 39.27
CA SER A 190 -12.97 5.95 39.20
C SER A 190 -13.69 6.10 37.86
N GLN A 191 -14.74 6.93 37.84
CA GLN A 191 -15.43 7.28 36.60
C GLN A 191 -14.51 7.96 35.57
N VAL A 192 -13.55 8.76 36.03
CA VAL A 192 -12.56 9.42 35.17
C VAL A 192 -11.67 8.40 34.48
N THR A 193 -11.12 7.42 35.20
CA THR A 193 -10.27 6.39 34.58
C THR A 193 -11.06 5.48 33.65
N PHE A 194 -12.35 5.25 33.94
CA PHE A 194 -13.24 4.56 33.01
C PHE A 194 -13.44 5.34 31.70
N ILE A 195 -13.70 6.65 31.77
CA ILE A 195 -13.84 7.50 30.58
C ILE A 195 -12.55 7.54 29.77
N ILE A 196 -11.38 7.64 30.42
CA ILE A 196 -10.10 7.58 29.73
C ILE A 196 -9.94 6.22 29.02
N GLY A 197 -10.27 5.12 29.70
CA GLY A 197 -10.29 3.79 29.09
C GLY A 197 -11.19 3.72 27.86
N LEU A 198 -12.36 4.35 27.92
CA LEU A 198 -13.31 4.40 26.82
C LEU A 198 -12.75 5.19 25.62
N MET A 199 -12.06 6.31 25.87
CA MET A 199 -11.41 7.09 24.82
C MET A 199 -10.29 6.31 24.12
N PHE A 200 -9.49 5.56 24.87
CA PHE A 200 -8.49 4.67 24.30
C PHE A 200 -9.11 3.52 23.49
N TYR A 201 -10.21 2.94 23.97
CA TYR A 201 -10.95 1.94 23.21
C TYR A 201 -11.46 2.52 21.88
N ILE A 202 -12.16 3.66 21.91
CA ILE A 202 -12.72 4.29 20.70
C ILE A 202 -11.61 4.71 19.73
N GLY A 203 -10.57 5.38 20.22
CA GLY A 203 -9.47 5.91 19.39
C GLY A 203 -8.45 4.85 18.95
N GLY A 204 -8.43 3.68 19.59
CA GLY A 204 -7.53 2.58 19.28
C GLY A 204 -8.28 1.40 18.67
N THR A 205 -8.70 0.45 19.53
CA THR A 205 -9.29 -0.83 19.10
C THR A 205 -10.55 -0.65 18.26
N GLY A 206 -11.45 0.26 18.65
CA GLY A 206 -12.68 0.57 17.92
C GLY A 206 -12.41 1.18 16.55
N ALA A 207 -11.49 2.14 16.46
CA ALA A 207 -11.08 2.73 15.19
C ALA A 207 -10.43 1.72 14.23
N MET A 208 -9.67 0.74 14.75
CA MET A 208 -9.08 -0.34 13.92
C MET A 208 -10.14 -1.21 13.24
N GLN A 209 -11.36 -1.31 13.77
CA GLN A 209 -12.46 -2.03 13.13
C GLN A 209 -12.90 -1.40 11.80
N PHE A 210 -12.53 -0.14 11.55
CA PHE A 210 -12.87 0.61 10.35
C PHE A 210 -11.71 0.73 9.34
N VAL A 211 -10.60 -0.01 9.53
CA VAL A 211 -9.47 0.00 8.57
C VAL A 211 -9.94 -0.30 7.14
N GLY A 212 -10.96 -1.15 6.98
CA GLY A 212 -11.55 -1.48 5.68
C GLY A 212 -12.13 -0.29 4.92
N VAL A 213 -12.58 0.76 5.63
CA VAL A 213 -13.02 2.02 5.04
C VAL A 213 -11.85 2.72 4.35
N LEU A 214 -10.68 2.78 5.00
CA LEU A 214 -9.47 3.39 4.45
C LEU A 214 -8.98 2.62 3.21
N ILE A 215 -9.01 1.28 3.29
CA ILE A 215 -8.66 0.40 2.17
C ILE A 215 -9.54 0.69 0.95
N LEU A 216 -10.86 0.83 1.14
CA LEU A 216 -11.78 1.08 0.03
C LEU A 216 -11.70 2.50 -0.51
N ILE A 217 -11.49 3.51 0.33
CA ILE A 217 -11.21 4.88 -0.15
C ILE A 217 -10.01 4.87 -1.10
N ASN A 218 -8.91 4.21 -0.69
CA ASN A 218 -7.71 4.11 -1.51
C ASN A 218 -7.91 3.23 -2.74
N GLY A 219 -8.65 2.12 -2.60
CA GLY A 219 -9.00 1.25 -3.71
C GLY A 219 -9.79 1.97 -4.79
N PHE A 220 -10.74 2.80 -4.41
CA PHE A 220 -11.50 3.61 -5.35
C PHE A 220 -10.61 4.66 -6.02
N LYS A 221 -9.70 5.32 -5.27
CA LYS A 221 -8.68 6.21 -5.88
C LYS A 221 -7.83 5.47 -6.90
N TYR A 222 -7.33 4.29 -6.56
CA TYR A 222 -6.52 3.44 -7.44
C TYR A 222 -7.27 3.05 -8.72
N LEU A 223 -8.56 2.70 -8.59
CA LEU A 223 -9.43 2.36 -9.72
C LEU A 223 -9.96 3.57 -10.50
N LYS A 224 -9.55 4.80 -10.13
CA LYS A 224 -10.05 6.07 -10.69
C LYS A 224 -11.56 6.24 -10.54
N LEU A 225 -12.11 5.74 -9.43
CA LEU A 225 -13.49 5.89 -9.00
C LEU A 225 -13.59 6.99 -7.93
N ASN A 226 -14.80 7.51 -7.70
CA ASN A 226 -15.02 8.52 -6.66
C ASN A 226 -14.79 7.89 -5.26
N PRO A 227 -13.81 8.39 -4.48
CA PRO A 227 -13.46 7.80 -3.18
C PRO A 227 -14.57 7.87 -2.13
N VAL A 228 -15.52 8.78 -2.28
CA VAL A 228 -16.68 8.90 -1.38
C VAL A 228 -17.55 7.65 -1.44
N PHE A 229 -17.75 7.05 -2.63
CA PHE A 229 -18.43 5.76 -2.73
C PHE A 229 -17.65 4.63 -2.06
N GLY A 230 -16.31 4.67 -2.11
CA GLY A 230 -15.46 3.74 -1.39
C GLY A 230 -15.63 3.86 0.13
N ALA A 231 -15.69 5.10 0.65
CA ALA A 231 -15.95 5.36 2.06
C ALA A 231 -17.31 4.81 2.50
N VAL A 232 -18.37 5.10 1.74
CA VAL A 232 -19.73 4.64 2.06
C VAL A 232 -19.82 3.12 1.98
N LEU A 233 -19.27 2.49 0.94
CA LEU A 233 -19.23 1.04 0.83
C LEU A 233 -18.50 0.40 2.02
N GLY A 234 -17.37 0.99 2.43
CA GLY A 234 -16.62 0.56 3.61
C GLY A 234 -17.44 0.67 4.89
N LEU A 235 -18.12 1.79 5.12
CA LEU A 235 -18.99 1.96 6.29
C LEU A 235 -20.13 0.93 6.32
N MET A 236 -20.69 0.57 5.15
CA MET A 236 -21.76 -0.42 5.05
C MET A 236 -21.28 -1.84 5.40
N ILE A 237 -20.11 -2.26 4.93
CA ILE A 237 -19.61 -3.63 5.15
C ILE A 237 -18.82 -3.78 6.47
N CYS A 238 -18.25 -2.70 7.01
CA CYS A 238 -17.62 -2.67 8.33
C CYS A 238 -18.61 -2.36 9.47
N ALA A 239 -19.92 -2.25 9.18
CA ALA A 239 -20.92 -1.77 10.12
C ALA A 239 -20.86 -2.51 11.48
N PRO A 240 -20.59 -1.80 12.60
CA PRO A 240 -20.46 -2.43 13.93
C PRO A 240 -21.76 -3.01 14.49
N SER A 241 -22.91 -2.65 13.90
CA SER A 241 -24.21 -3.22 14.26
C SER A 241 -24.29 -4.72 13.94
N MET A 242 -23.35 -5.24 13.15
CA MET A 242 -23.22 -6.67 12.88
C MET A 242 -22.42 -7.35 14.00
N LEU A 243 -22.88 -8.52 14.46
CA LEU A 243 -22.15 -9.32 15.44
C LEU A 243 -20.74 -9.61 14.93
N VAL A 244 -19.71 -9.37 15.75
CA VAL A 244 -18.30 -9.58 15.37
C VAL A 244 -18.04 -11.04 14.97
N GLN A 245 -18.73 -11.99 15.59
CA GLN A 245 -18.67 -13.42 15.22
C GLN A 245 -19.37 -13.72 13.89
N GLY A 246 -20.21 -12.80 13.42
CA GLY A 246 -21.10 -12.98 12.29
C GLY A 246 -22.27 -13.92 12.59
N TRP A 247 -23.30 -13.85 11.76
CA TRP A 247 -24.37 -14.84 11.74
C TRP A 247 -24.10 -15.83 10.62
N ASN A 248 -23.93 -17.11 10.97
CA ASN A 248 -23.76 -18.19 10.01
C ASN A 248 -25.13 -18.74 9.60
N ILE A 249 -25.52 -18.47 8.36
CA ILE A 249 -26.79 -18.94 7.79
C ILE A 249 -26.48 -20.13 6.87
N PRO A 250 -26.85 -21.37 7.24
CA PRO A 250 -26.66 -22.53 6.37
C PRO A 250 -27.55 -22.43 5.12
N LEU A 251 -26.94 -22.43 3.93
CA LEU A 251 -27.68 -22.41 2.66
C LEU A 251 -28.28 -23.78 2.32
N VAL A 252 -27.56 -24.84 2.66
CA VAL A 252 -27.95 -26.23 2.43
C VAL A 252 -27.69 -26.99 3.72
N SER A 253 -28.75 -27.35 4.43
CA SER A 253 -28.69 -28.03 5.73
C SER A 253 -28.02 -29.41 5.67
N GLN A 254 -27.99 -30.04 4.49
CA GLN A 254 -27.40 -31.36 4.25
C GLN A 254 -25.88 -31.32 3.93
N LEU A 255 -25.30 -30.15 3.71
CA LEU A 255 -23.87 -29.99 3.40
C LEU A 255 -23.03 -29.61 4.63
N ASP A 256 -23.43 -30.05 5.83
CA ASP A 256 -22.61 -30.06 7.06
C ASP A 256 -21.75 -28.80 7.28
N GLY A 257 -22.38 -27.63 7.10
CA GLY A 257 -21.75 -26.32 7.31
C GLY A 257 -20.80 -25.80 6.21
N TRP A 258 -20.58 -26.52 5.12
CA TRP A 258 -19.66 -26.11 4.04
C TRP A 258 -20.17 -24.92 3.23
N LEU A 259 -21.47 -24.84 2.95
CA LEU A 259 -22.11 -23.68 2.33
C LEU A 259 -22.90 -22.89 3.36
N GLN A 260 -22.23 -21.93 4.00
CA GLN A 260 -22.84 -20.98 4.92
C GLN A 260 -22.59 -19.55 4.42
N ILE A 261 -23.62 -18.70 4.42
CA ILE A 261 -23.40 -17.25 4.34
C ILE A 261 -23.04 -16.78 5.73
N LYS A 262 -21.85 -16.20 5.87
CA LYS A 262 -21.45 -15.47 7.06
C LYS A 262 -21.78 -14.00 6.89
N MET A 263 -22.73 -13.51 7.68
CA MET A 263 -23.06 -12.09 7.77
C MET A 263 -22.39 -11.49 9.01
N GLY A 264 -21.22 -10.90 8.84
CA GLY A 264 -20.48 -10.21 9.92
C GLY A 264 -19.71 -8.99 9.40
N PRO A 265 -19.19 -8.14 10.29
CA PRO A 265 -18.43 -6.95 9.87
C PRO A 265 -17.11 -7.34 9.21
N ILE A 266 -16.79 -6.71 8.07
CA ILE A 266 -15.58 -6.97 7.28
C ILE A 266 -14.53 -5.90 7.56
N MET A 267 -13.90 -5.99 8.73
CA MET A 267 -13.09 -4.90 9.29
C MET A 267 -11.78 -4.60 8.54
N GLY A 268 -11.11 -5.61 7.98
CA GLY A 268 -9.77 -5.44 7.39
C GLY A 268 -9.35 -6.53 6.40
N SER A 269 -10.28 -7.35 5.92
CA SER A 269 -9.97 -8.44 4.99
C SER A 269 -9.61 -7.92 3.60
N ILE A 270 -8.32 -7.94 3.24
CA ILE A 270 -7.87 -7.54 1.90
C ILE A 270 -8.52 -8.40 0.81
N PHE A 271 -8.69 -9.70 1.10
CA PHE A 271 -9.28 -10.66 0.18
C PHE A 271 -10.75 -10.37 -0.15
N VAL A 272 -11.45 -9.59 0.68
CA VAL A 272 -12.83 -9.19 0.43
C VAL A 272 -12.91 -7.75 -0.05
N LEU A 273 -12.15 -6.85 0.58
CA LEU A 273 -12.18 -5.41 0.31
C LEU A 273 -11.59 -5.04 -1.05
N VAL A 274 -10.54 -5.73 -1.51
CA VAL A 274 -9.98 -5.47 -2.83
C VAL A 274 -10.97 -5.90 -3.93
N PRO A 275 -11.48 -7.15 -3.95
CA PRO A 275 -12.50 -7.54 -4.92
C PRO A 275 -13.79 -6.73 -4.86
N SER A 276 -14.24 -6.28 -3.68
CA SER A 276 -15.47 -5.50 -3.56
C SER A 276 -15.38 -4.14 -4.27
N ALA A 277 -14.20 -3.51 -4.31
CA ALA A 277 -13.97 -2.30 -5.10
C ALA A 277 -14.10 -2.56 -6.61
N PHE A 278 -13.57 -3.68 -7.10
CA PHE A 278 -13.74 -4.09 -8.50
C PHE A 278 -15.19 -4.46 -8.80
N LEU A 279 -15.85 -5.17 -7.90
CA LEU A 279 -17.26 -5.54 -8.03
C LEU A 279 -18.14 -4.29 -8.14
N PHE A 280 -17.92 -3.28 -7.28
CA PHE A 280 -18.62 -2.01 -7.38
C PHE A 280 -18.46 -1.36 -8.75
N LYS A 281 -17.23 -1.35 -9.30
CA LYS A 281 -16.96 -0.81 -10.64
C LYS A 281 -17.86 -1.47 -11.70
N TYR A 282 -17.91 -2.80 -11.73
CA TYR A 282 -18.70 -3.53 -12.71
C TYR A 282 -20.21 -3.38 -12.48
N VAL A 283 -20.66 -3.43 -11.23
CA VAL A 283 -22.07 -3.20 -10.86
C VAL A 283 -22.49 -1.80 -11.27
N LYS A 284 -21.71 -0.76 -10.96
CA LYS A 284 -22.03 0.64 -11.31
C LYS A 284 -22.14 0.81 -12.83
N MET A 285 -21.21 0.24 -13.60
CA MET A 285 -21.29 0.24 -15.07
C MET A 285 -22.55 -0.43 -15.61
N GLY A 286 -23.03 -1.49 -14.95
CA GLY A 286 -24.30 -2.15 -15.29
C GLY A 286 -25.52 -1.30 -14.95
N VAL A 287 -25.55 -0.76 -13.73
CA VAL A 287 -26.64 0.11 -13.24
C VAL A 287 -26.76 1.36 -14.11
N ASP A 288 -25.65 1.95 -14.54
CA ASP A 288 -25.65 3.13 -15.42
C ASP A 288 -26.26 2.88 -16.81
N LYS A 289 -26.27 1.63 -17.28
CA LYS A 289 -26.94 1.25 -18.53
C LYS A 289 -28.45 1.09 -18.37
N VAL A 290 -28.91 0.73 -17.17
CA VAL A 290 -30.32 0.40 -16.89
C VAL A 290 -31.08 1.61 -16.37
N VAL A 291 -30.45 2.43 -15.52
CA VAL A 291 -31.11 3.58 -14.88
C VAL A 291 -31.22 4.75 -15.87
N PRO A 292 -32.44 5.28 -16.13
CA PRO A 292 -32.62 6.43 -17.00
C PRO A 292 -31.82 7.65 -16.52
N ASN A 293 -31.29 8.45 -17.44
CA ASN A 293 -30.43 9.61 -17.12
C ASN A 293 -31.03 10.60 -16.10
N ALA A 294 -32.36 10.75 -16.09
CA ALA A 294 -33.07 11.62 -15.13
C ALA A 294 -32.96 11.13 -13.67
N LEU A 295 -32.86 9.81 -13.48
CA LEU A 295 -32.77 9.16 -12.17
C LEU A 295 -31.33 8.77 -11.81
N ASN A 296 -30.42 8.76 -12.78
CA ASN A 296 -29.05 8.28 -12.60
C ASN A 296 -28.31 9.08 -11.49
N ASN A 297 -28.45 10.40 -11.51
CA ASN A 297 -27.80 11.29 -10.54
C ASN A 297 -28.22 11.07 -9.08
N LEU A 298 -29.37 10.43 -8.83
CA LEU A 298 -29.88 10.17 -7.48
C LEU A 298 -29.78 8.68 -7.10
N PHE A 299 -30.17 7.79 -8.01
CA PHE A 299 -30.37 6.37 -7.69
C PHE A 299 -29.24 5.46 -8.12
N ALA A 300 -28.48 5.78 -9.17
CA ALA A 300 -27.51 4.82 -9.70
C ALA A 300 -26.39 4.51 -8.70
N GLY A 301 -25.91 5.53 -7.96
CA GLY A 301 -24.93 5.33 -6.89
C GLY A 301 -25.46 4.48 -5.75
N ALA A 302 -26.68 4.77 -5.28
CA ALA A 302 -27.31 4.05 -4.18
C ALA A 302 -27.61 2.58 -4.54
N ILE A 303 -28.17 2.34 -5.73
CA ILE A 303 -28.44 0.99 -6.24
C ILE A 303 -27.13 0.22 -6.40
N ALA A 304 -26.09 0.83 -6.96
CA ALA A 304 -24.81 0.16 -7.12
C ALA A 304 -24.16 -0.20 -5.78
N LEU A 305 -24.20 0.70 -4.79
CA LEU A 305 -23.73 0.42 -3.44
C LEU A 305 -24.50 -0.74 -2.81
N PHE A 306 -25.83 -0.69 -2.83
CA PHE A 306 -26.69 -1.71 -2.24
C PHE A 306 -26.47 -3.08 -2.88
N ILE A 307 -26.50 -3.17 -4.21
CA ILE A 307 -26.24 -4.42 -4.94
C ILE A 307 -24.84 -4.95 -4.62
N THR A 308 -23.83 -4.07 -4.59
CA THR A 308 -22.46 -4.49 -4.26
C THR A 308 -22.39 -5.07 -2.85
N THR A 309 -22.98 -4.41 -1.84
CA THR A 309 -23.00 -4.91 -0.46
C THR A 309 -23.69 -6.28 -0.37
N VAL A 310 -24.84 -6.45 -1.02
CA VAL A 310 -25.54 -7.75 -1.07
C VAL A 310 -24.66 -8.81 -1.71
N LEU A 311 -24.05 -8.52 -2.86
CA LEU A 311 -23.18 -9.46 -3.56
C LEU A 311 -21.91 -9.78 -2.77
N VAL A 312 -21.34 -8.85 -2.01
CA VAL A 312 -20.20 -9.13 -1.12
C VAL A 312 -20.59 -10.20 -0.10
N PHE A 313 -21.71 -10.06 0.60
CA PHE A 313 -22.13 -11.05 1.59
C PHE A 313 -22.61 -12.36 0.98
N VAL A 314 -23.36 -12.32 -0.14
CA VAL A 314 -23.93 -13.53 -0.76
C VAL A 314 -22.89 -14.30 -1.58
N ALA A 315 -22.00 -13.62 -2.31
CA ALA A 315 -21.03 -14.26 -3.19
C ALA A 315 -19.68 -14.51 -2.52
N LEU A 316 -19.16 -13.54 -1.75
CA LEU A 316 -17.87 -13.71 -1.07
C LEU A 316 -18.02 -14.37 0.30
N GLY A 317 -19.19 -14.25 0.95
CA GLY A 317 -19.48 -14.88 2.25
C GLY A 317 -19.30 -16.41 2.25
N PRO A 318 -19.86 -17.16 1.29
CA PRO A 318 -19.64 -18.61 1.19
C PRO A 318 -18.18 -19.00 0.97
N VAL A 319 -17.41 -18.20 0.22
CA VAL A 319 -15.98 -18.45 0.02
C VAL A 319 -15.22 -18.31 1.34
N ILE A 320 -15.56 -17.30 2.15
CA ILE A 320 -15.01 -17.12 3.49
C ILE A 320 -15.44 -18.29 4.39
N GLY A 321 -16.70 -18.70 4.36
CA GLY A 321 -17.21 -19.82 5.18
C GLY A 321 -16.53 -21.16 4.86
N ILE A 322 -16.32 -21.48 3.58
CA ILE A 322 -15.55 -22.66 3.16
C ILE A 322 -14.11 -22.57 3.69
N PHE A 323 -13.48 -21.39 3.51
CA PHE A 323 -12.11 -21.16 3.97
C PHE A 323 -11.98 -21.30 5.49
N GLU A 324 -12.90 -20.72 6.26
CA GLU A 324 -12.94 -20.81 7.73
C GLU A 324 -13.16 -22.25 8.21
N ASN A 325 -14.02 -23.04 7.56
CA ASN A 325 -14.22 -24.46 7.90
C ASN A 325 -12.97 -25.31 7.62
N ILE A 326 -12.33 -25.11 6.48
CA ILE A 326 -11.07 -25.79 6.15
C ILE A 326 -10.00 -25.43 7.18
N LEU A 327 -9.88 -24.13 7.46
CA LEU A 327 -8.90 -23.62 8.41
C LEU A 327 -9.16 -24.13 9.83
N GLY A 328 -10.43 -24.26 10.19
CA GLY A 328 -10.81 -24.79 11.49
C GLY A 328 -10.45 -26.24 11.70
N LYS A 329 -10.72 -27.09 10.70
CA LYS A 329 -10.25 -28.48 10.68
C LYS A 329 -8.72 -28.56 10.65
N ALA A 330 -8.06 -27.66 9.94
CA ALA A 330 -6.60 -27.60 9.92
C ALA A 330 -6.05 -27.26 11.31
N VAL A 331 -6.65 -26.33 12.05
CA VAL A 331 -6.20 -25.99 13.40
C VAL A 331 -6.44 -27.12 14.39
N SER A 332 -7.57 -27.82 14.33
CA SER A 332 -7.76 -29.00 15.17
C SER A 332 -6.71 -30.08 14.88
N LEU A 333 -6.39 -30.33 13.60
CA LEU A 333 -5.33 -31.26 13.22
C LEU A 333 -3.95 -30.80 13.68
N LEU A 334 -3.66 -29.50 13.61
CA LEU A 334 -2.40 -28.94 14.07
C LEU A 334 -2.25 -29.06 15.58
N ALA A 335 -3.33 -28.90 16.34
CA ALA A 335 -3.30 -28.97 17.79
C ALA A 335 -2.95 -30.39 18.29
N ASP A 336 -3.26 -31.43 17.52
CA ASP A 336 -2.93 -32.82 17.84
C ASP A 336 -1.46 -33.20 17.51
N ILE A 337 -0.70 -32.35 16.81
CA ILE A 337 0.68 -32.68 16.42
C ILE A 337 1.64 -32.48 17.61
N PRO A 338 2.36 -33.54 18.05
CA PRO A 338 3.23 -33.48 19.22
C PRO A 338 4.52 -32.66 18.99
N PHE A 339 5.32 -32.53 20.05
CA PHE A 339 6.66 -31.91 20.05
C PHE A 339 6.68 -30.44 19.60
N GLY A 340 5.59 -29.70 19.87
CA GLY A 340 5.48 -28.28 19.52
C GLY A 340 5.36 -27.98 18.02
N LEU A 341 5.30 -28.99 17.15
CA LEU A 341 5.15 -28.82 15.71
C LEU A 341 3.80 -28.18 15.35
N GLY A 342 2.75 -28.48 16.10
CA GLY A 342 1.44 -27.82 15.96
C GLY A 342 1.56 -26.30 16.09
N VAL A 343 2.19 -25.84 17.17
CA VAL A 343 2.41 -24.41 17.45
C VAL A 343 3.33 -23.77 16.40
N MET A 344 4.37 -24.48 15.96
CA MET A 344 5.27 -24.04 14.89
C MET A 344 4.51 -23.71 13.59
N PHE A 345 3.71 -24.65 13.08
CA PHE A 345 2.95 -24.45 11.85
C PHE A 345 1.85 -23.41 12.02
N TYR A 346 1.19 -23.37 13.18
CA TYR A 346 0.20 -22.35 13.48
C TYR A 346 0.80 -20.93 13.47
N ALA A 347 1.92 -20.73 14.18
CA ALA A 347 2.63 -19.44 14.24
C ALA A 347 3.14 -19.01 12.85
N PHE A 348 3.59 -19.95 12.03
CA PHE A 348 3.97 -19.70 10.63
C PHE A 348 2.77 -19.21 9.79
N ALA A 349 1.62 -19.87 9.94
CA ALA A 349 0.43 -19.59 9.14
C ALA A 349 -0.27 -18.28 9.54
N TRP A 350 -0.13 -17.85 10.80
CA TRP A 350 -0.86 -16.72 11.40
C TRP A 350 -0.92 -15.47 10.52
N GLN A 351 0.22 -15.03 9.99
CA GLN A 351 0.26 -13.75 9.27
C GLN A 351 -0.43 -13.79 7.90
N PHE A 352 -0.53 -14.96 7.27
CA PHE A 352 -1.38 -15.12 6.09
C PHE A 352 -2.87 -14.98 6.45
N MET A 353 -3.24 -15.39 7.67
CA MET A 353 -4.60 -15.26 8.19
C MET A 353 -4.95 -13.83 8.59
N VAL A 354 -3.95 -13.05 9.03
CA VAL A 354 -4.10 -11.60 9.26
C VAL A 354 -4.40 -10.89 7.94
N ILE A 355 -3.68 -11.21 6.87
CA ILE A 355 -3.90 -10.62 5.54
C ILE A 355 -5.30 -10.98 4.98
N THR A 356 -5.75 -12.22 5.19
CA THR A 356 -7.11 -12.65 4.78
C THR A 356 -8.21 -12.11 5.69
N GLY A 357 -7.90 -11.58 6.88
CA GLY A 357 -8.89 -11.21 7.88
C GLY A 357 -9.56 -12.40 8.58
N ALA A 358 -9.23 -13.64 8.21
CA ALA A 358 -9.82 -14.85 8.79
C ALA A 358 -9.34 -15.15 10.22
N HIS A 359 -8.25 -14.52 10.66
CA HIS A 359 -7.65 -14.75 11.97
C HIS A 359 -8.62 -14.52 13.15
N ILE A 360 -9.55 -13.54 13.08
CA ILE A 360 -10.53 -13.32 14.17
C ILE A 360 -11.50 -14.49 14.30
N ALA A 361 -11.98 -15.03 13.18
CA ALA A 361 -12.82 -16.23 13.19
C ALA A 361 -12.07 -17.43 13.76
N LEU A 362 -10.78 -17.53 13.46
CA LEU A 362 -9.92 -18.59 13.98
C LEU A 362 -9.70 -18.48 15.49
N VAL A 363 -9.51 -17.27 16.03
CA VAL A 363 -9.43 -17.06 17.49
C VAL A 363 -10.68 -17.62 18.17
N MET A 364 -11.87 -17.30 17.64
CA MET A 364 -13.13 -17.78 18.21
C MET A 364 -13.24 -19.30 18.16
N LEU A 365 -12.79 -19.93 17.06
CA LEU A 365 -12.77 -21.37 16.95
C LEU A 365 -11.77 -22.02 17.91
N VAL A 366 -10.55 -21.48 17.99
CA VAL A 366 -9.52 -21.92 18.93
C VAL A 366 -10.04 -21.80 20.36
N MET A 367 -10.83 -20.78 20.67
CA MET A 367 -11.46 -20.59 21.99
C MET A 367 -12.71 -21.44 22.23
N ALA A 368 -13.32 -22.07 21.22
CA ALA A 368 -14.56 -22.82 21.40
C ALA A 368 -14.42 -24.00 22.38
N PRO A 369 -13.36 -24.83 22.33
CA PRO A 369 -13.09 -25.85 23.33
C PRO A 369 -13.01 -25.28 24.75
N TRP A 370 -12.36 -24.11 24.93
CA TRP A 370 -12.27 -23.43 26.21
C TRP A 370 -13.65 -23.02 26.75
N ILE A 371 -14.55 -22.55 25.89
CA ILE A 371 -15.92 -22.19 26.30
C ILE A 371 -16.72 -23.44 26.74
N MET A 372 -16.54 -24.57 26.05
CA MET A 372 -17.29 -25.80 26.31
C MET A 372 -16.77 -26.59 27.53
N ASN A 373 -15.44 -26.62 27.72
CA ASN A 373 -14.80 -27.23 28.87
C ASN A 373 -13.67 -26.30 29.34
N PRO A 374 -13.90 -25.48 30.38
CA PRO A 374 -12.92 -24.50 30.83
C PRO A 374 -11.54 -25.08 31.12
N THR A 375 -11.46 -26.29 31.67
CA THR A 375 -10.18 -26.90 32.07
C THR A 375 -9.47 -27.56 30.89
N LEU A 376 -10.12 -28.51 30.22
CA LEU A 376 -9.52 -29.29 29.13
C LEU A 376 -9.37 -28.48 27.83
N GLY A 377 -10.29 -27.54 27.60
CA GLY A 377 -10.26 -26.67 26.44
C GLY A 377 -9.17 -25.61 26.51
N MET A 378 -8.79 -25.16 27.71
CA MET A 378 -7.68 -24.22 27.88
C MET A 378 -6.36 -24.82 27.41
N GLU A 379 -6.05 -26.07 27.75
CA GLU A 379 -4.80 -26.74 27.35
C GLU A 379 -4.61 -26.75 25.82
N LEU A 380 -5.70 -26.89 25.06
CA LEU A 380 -5.69 -26.87 23.61
C LEU A 380 -5.62 -25.45 23.01
N SER A 381 -6.46 -24.54 23.54
CA SER A 381 -6.61 -23.18 22.99
C SER A 381 -5.35 -22.34 23.15
N ILE A 382 -4.67 -22.52 24.28
CA ILE A 382 -3.67 -21.60 24.78
C ILE A 382 -2.37 -21.59 23.96
N PRO A 383 -1.76 -22.74 23.62
CA PRO A 383 -0.56 -22.77 22.79
C PRO A 383 -0.81 -22.17 21.39
N MET A 384 -2.00 -22.41 20.82
CA MET A 384 -2.42 -21.82 19.55
C MET A 384 -2.56 -20.29 19.68
N LEU A 385 -3.24 -19.79 20.71
CA LEU A 385 -3.36 -18.35 20.94
C LEU A 385 -1.99 -17.70 21.15
N MET A 386 -1.04 -18.34 21.85
CA MET A 386 0.32 -17.83 21.94
C MET A 386 1.02 -17.80 20.57
N GLY A 387 0.80 -18.79 19.70
CA GLY A 387 1.30 -18.78 18.33
C GLY A 387 0.96 -17.50 17.55
N SER A 388 -0.21 -16.89 17.81
CA SER A 388 -0.56 -15.58 17.24
C SER A 388 0.34 -14.42 17.69
N GLN A 389 0.74 -14.44 18.97
CA GLN A 389 1.60 -13.41 19.57
C GLN A 389 3.04 -13.58 19.11
N ILE A 390 3.53 -14.83 19.05
CA ILE A 390 4.85 -15.17 18.50
C ILE A 390 4.96 -14.68 17.06
N ALA A 391 3.90 -14.84 16.28
CA ALA A 391 3.86 -14.36 14.91
C ALA A 391 4.07 -12.85 14.79
N ALA A 392 3.64 -12.05 15.78
CA ALA A 392 3.90 -10.62 15.81
C ALA A 392 5.39 -10.30 15.96
N PHE A 393 6.09 -11.01 16.85
CA PHE A 393 7.53 -10.88 17.02
C PHE A 393 8.31 -11.34 15.78
N GLY A 394 7.83 -12.38 15.08
CA GLY A 394 8.39 -12.77 13.79
C GLY A 394 8.32 -11.64 12.75
N GLN A 395 7.16 -11.00 12.58
CA GLN A 395 7.03 -9.86 11.65
C GLN A 395 7.84 -8.64 12.10
N MET A 396 7.90 -8.38 13.41
CA MET A 396 8.76 -7.35 13.98
C MET A 396 10.23 -7.58 13.60
N GLY A 397 10.73 -8.81 13.80
CA GLY A 397 12.09 -9.19 13.45
C GLY A 397 12.40 -8.99 11.97
N ALA A 398 11.50 -9.41 11.08
CA ALA A 398 11.64 -9.19 9.64
C ALA A 398 11.67 -7.70 9.28
N GLY A 399 10.77 -6.90 9.84
CA GLY A 399 10.74 -5.45 9.65
C GLY A 399 12.01 -4.76 10.11
N LEU A 400 12.50 -5.10 11.31
CA LEU A 400 13.78 -4.60 11.83
C LEU A 400 14.95 -5.06 10.95
N GLY A 401 14.92 -6.29 10.43
CA GLY A 401 15.90 -6.78 9.47
C GLY A 401 15.96 -5.89 8.22
N ILE A 402 14.81 -5.50 7.67
CA ILE A 402 14.74 -4.51 6.58
C ILE A 402 15.29 -3.15 7.02
N ALA A 403 14.86 -2.63 8.17
CA ALA A 403 15.25 -1.31 8.66
C ALA A 403 16.78 -1.16 8.82
N PHE A 404 17.46 -2.23 9.22
CA PHE A 404 18.92 -2.26 9.37
C PHE A 404 19.64 -2.55 8.06
N ARG A 405 18.97 -3.19 7.10
CA ARG A 405 19.55 -3.55 5.79
C ARG A 405 19.39 -2.47 4.73
N THR A 406 18.26 -1.75 4.74
CA THR A 406 17.89 -0.78 3.72
C THR A 406 18.65 0.54 3.87
N LYS A 407 18.84 1.23 2.74
CA LYS A 407 19.39 2.60 2.71
C LYS A 407 18.30 3.66 2.56
N ASP A 408 17.09 3.25 2.16
CA ASP A 408 15.95 4.15 2.04
C ASP A 408 15.51 4.60 3.43
N ARG A 409 15.54 5.92 3.66
CA ARG A 409 15.18 6.53 4.93
C ARG A 409 13.70 6.41 5.25
N LEU A 410 12.83 6.56 4.25
CA LEU A 410 11.40 6.47 4.43
C LEU A 410 11.05 5.05 4.85
N LEU A 411 11.52 4.05 4.09
CA LEU A 411 11.33 2.64 4.43
C LEU A 411 11.92 2.28 5.79
N LYS A 412 13.13 2.75 6.09
CA LYS A 412 13.76 2.51 7.40
C LYS A 412 12.91 3.08 8.53
N LYS A 413 12.44 4.32 8.40
CA LYS A 413 11.59 4.98 9.39
C LYS A 413 10.27 4.22 9.54
N THR A 414 9.58 3.93 8.45
CA THR A 414 8.32 3.17 8.45
C THR A 414 8.48 1.81 9.12
N ALA A 415 9.58 1.09 8.85
CA ALA A 415 9.85 -0.20 9.47
C ALA A 415 10.15 -0.11 10.98
N LEU A 416 10.83 0.94 11.44
CA LEU A 416 11.05 1.17 12.87
C LEU A 416 9.76 1.57 13.58
N ASP A 417 8.98 2.48 13.00
CA ASP A 417 7.72 2.95 13.58
C ASP A 417 6.69 1.82 13.66
N ALA A 418 6.61 0.96 12.62
CA ALA A 418 5.73 -0.19 12.57
C ALA A 418 6.17 -1.36 13.49
N ALA A 419 7.42 -1.39 13.94
CA ALA A 419 7.90 -2.40 14.88
C ALA A 419 7.31 -2.19 16.29
N ILE A 420 7.02 -0.94 16.68
CA ILE A 420 6.50 -0.61 18.01
C ILE A 420 5.14 -1.29 18.26
N PRO A 421 4.12 -1.16 17.38
CA PRO A 421 2.85 -1.89 17.54
C PRO A 421 3.01 -3.41 17.60
N CYS A 422 3.99 -3.99 16.90
CA CYS A 422 4.20 -5.44 16.91
C CYS A 422 4.60 -5.95 18.30
N VAL A 423 5.32 -5.14 19.09
CA VAL A 423 5.65 -5.47 20.49
C VAL A 423 4.38 -5.71 21.31
N PHE A 424 3.27 -5.07 20.97
CA PHE A 424 1.98 -5.19 21.67
C PHE A 424 1.00 -6.12 20.94
N GLY A 425 1.48 -6.94 20.00
CA GLY A 425 0.69 -7.93 19.28
C GLY A 425 -0.07 -7.37 18.07
N VAL A 426 0.12 -6.09 17.72
CA VAL A 426 -0.54 -5.43 16.59
C VAL A 426 0.41 -5.44 15.38
N THR A 427 0.05 -6.16 14.33
CA THR A 427 0.96 -6.50 13.23
C THR A 427 0.61 -5.82 11.91
N GLU A 428 -0.61 -5.32 11.80
CA GLU A 428 -1.18 -4.63 10.65
C GLU A 428 -0.29 -3.48 10.15
N PRO A 429 0.29 -2.62 11.02
CA PRO A 429 1.20 -1.57 10.55
C PRO A 429 2.45 -2.12 9.86
N MET A 430 2.99 -3.24 10.35
CA MET A 430 4.20 -3.87 9.80
C MET A 430 3.89 -4.64 8.52
N ILE A 431 2.82 -5.43 8.52
CA ILE A 431 2.40 -6.21 7.36
C ILE A 431 2.08 -5.27 6.21
N PHE A 432 1.11 -4.36 6.41
CA PHE A 432 0.62 -3.52 5.32
C PHE A 432 1.59 -2.40 4.96
N GLY A 433 2.39 -1.92 5.92
CA GLY A 433 3.37 -0.86 5.68
C GLY A 433 4.71 -1.34 5.11
N VAL A 434 5.13 -2.57 5.40
CA VAL A 434 6.52 -2.97 5.18
C VAL A 434 6.64 -4.35 4.52
N THR A 435 6.12 -5.40 5.15
CA THR A 435 6.47 -6.79 4.78
C THR A 435 5.57 -7.37 3.69
N LEU A 436 4.28 -7.03 3.60
CA LEU A 436 3.40 -7.48 2.51
C LEU A 436 3.87 -6.98 1.15
N LEU A 437 4.38 -5.75 1.11
CA LEU A 437 4.96 -5.14 -0.10
C LEU A 437 6.29 -5.81 -0.51
N ARG A 438 6.85 -6.63 0.38
CA ARG A 438 8.11 -7.36 0.25
C ARG A 438 7.90 -8.80 0.67
N ILE A 439 7.12 -9.56 -0.12
CA ILE A 439 6.62 -10.89 0.24
C ILE A 439 7.68 -11.86 0.81
N LYS A 440 8.95 -11.74 0.38
CA LYS A 440 10.06 -12.51 0.97
C LYS A 440 10.28 -12.20 2.45
N ALA A 441 10.27 -10.93 2.83
CA ALA A 441 10.40 -10.51 4.22
C ALA A 441 9.19 -10.92 5.06
N LEU A 442 7.97 -10.88 4.51
CA LEU A 442 6.78 -11.44 5.16
C LEU A 442 7.00 -12.92 5.51
N ILE A 443 7.48 -13.72 4.53
CA ILE A 443 7.77 -15.15 4.72
C ILE A 443 8.90 -15.35 5.74
N PHE A 444 9.96 -14.55 5.70
CA PHE A 444 11.04 -14.62 6.70
C PHE A 444 10.53 -14.35 8.12
N GLY A 445 9.58 -13.43 8.27
CA GLY A 445 8.87 -13.20 9.52
C GLY A 445 8.07 -14.42 9.97
N CYS A 446 7.35 -15.08 9.06
CA CYS A 446 6.64 -16.33 9.37
C CYS A 446 7.60 -17.47 9.75
N ILE A 447 8.76 -17.59 9.09
CA ILE A 447 9.78 -18.60 9.44
C ILE A 447 10.35 -18.34 10.83
N GLY A 448 10.64 -17.08 11.17
CA GLY A 448 11.06 -16.74 12.53
C GLY A 448 9.96 -17.06 13.56
N ALA A 449 8.71 -16.74 13.25
CA ALA A 449 7.56 -17.11 14.08
C ALA A 449 7.46 -18.64 14.29
N ALA A 450 7.72 -19.43 13.25
CA ALA A 450 7.77 -20.89 13.33
C ALA A 450 8.84 -21.34 14.33
N ALA A 451 10.06 -20.77 14.26
CA ALA A 451 11.14 -21.12 15.18
C ALA A 451 10.78 -20.81 16.65
N GLY A 452 10.15 -19.66 16.90
CA GLY A 452 9.62 -19.33 18.23
C GLY A 452 8.49 -20.29 18.65
N GLY A 453 7.54 -20.57 17.75
CA GLY A 453 6.42 -21.47 18.01
C GLY A 453 6.85 -22.89 18.35
N LEU A 454 7.88 -23.40 17.66
CA LEU A 454 8.48 -24.70 17.96
C LEU A 454 9.08 -24.70 19.36
N PHE A 455 9.88 -23.69 19.70
CA PHE A 455 10.47 -23.59 21.04
C PHE A 455 9.39 -23.51 22.13
N PHE A 456 8.36 -22.67 21.93
CA PHE A 456 7.25 -22.55 22.87
C PHE A 456 6.53 -23.89 23.09
N GLY A 457 6.23 -24.61 22.01
CA GLY A 457 5.55 -25.89 22.09
C GLY A 457 6.41 -27.02 22.66
N LEU A 458 7.74 -26.95 22.56
CA LEU A 458 8.66 -27.91 23.19
C LEU A 458 8.79 -27.71 24.70
N MET A 459 8.65 -26.47 25.17
CA MET A 459 8.80 -26.14 26.59
C MET A 459 7.51 -26.33 27.39
N GLU A 460 6.41 -26.70 26.72
CA GLU A 460 5.09 -26.95 27.32
C GLU A 460 4.69 -25.89 28.36
N VAL A 461 5.00 -24.61 28.06
CA VAL A 461 4.86 -23.52 29.02
C VAL A 461 3.39 -23.39 29.43
N PRO A 462 3.05 -23.63 30.72
CA PRO A 462 1.68 -23.51 31.17
C PRO A 462 1.28 -22.04 31.07
N TYR A 463 0.17 -21.82 30.40
CA TYR A 463 -0.32 -20.49 30.11
C TYR A 463 -1.77 -20.42 30.56
N PHE A 464 -2.12 -19.28 31.13
CA PHE A 464 -3.26 -19.04 31.98
C PHE A 464 -3.99 -17.77 31.50
N SER A 465 -5.28 -17.71 31.80
CA SER A 465 -6.20 -16.74 31.21
C SER A 465 -5.87 -15.26 31.53
N GLN A 466 -5.94 -14.43 30.49
CA GLN A 466 -6.14 -12.96 30.47
C GLN A 466 -5.09 -12.06 31.15
N GLY A 467 -4.01 -11.73 30.43
CA GLY A 467 -3.01 -10.75 30.86
C GLY A 467 -2.49 -9.80 29.77
N GLY A 468 -2.95 -9.93 28.52
CA GLY A 468 -2.67 -8.98 27.43
C GLY A 468 -2.19 -9.63 26.13
N MET A 469 -1.88 -8.80 25.13
CA MET A 469 -1.33 -9.21 23.82
C MET A 469 0.14 -8.78 23.67
N GLY A 470 0.83 -9.36 22.68
CA GLY A 470 2.25 -9.13 22.42
C GLY A 470 3.12 -9.48 23.62
N ILE A 471 4.02 -8.58 23.99
CA ILE A 471 4.88 -8.71 25.17
C ILE A 471 4.08 -8.83 26.46
N LEU A 472 2.85 -8.30 26.50
CA LEU A 472 1.99 -8.39 27.68
C LEU A 472 1.39 -9.79 27.85
N ALA A 473 1.43 -10.63 26.81
CA ALA A 473 1.06 -12.04 26.92
C ALA A 473 1.98 -12.83 27.88
N LEU A 474 3.10 -12.25 28.34
CA LEU A 474 3.86 -12.77 29.48
C LEU A 474 3.03 -12.88 30.76
N MET A 475 2.07 -11.98 30.99
CA MET A 475 1.22 -12.06 32.17
C MET A 475 0.37 -13.33 32.17
N ASN A 476 0.02 -13.82 30.99
CA ASN A 476 -0.75 -15.03 30.83
C ASN A 476 0.06 -16.24 31.33
N THR A 477 1.39 -16.18 31.41
CA THR A 477 2.19 -17.26 32.04
C THR A 477 2.41 -17.09 33.54
N ILE A 478 1.91 -16.01 34.15
CA ILE A 478 2.15 -15.65 35.56
C ILE A 478 0.88 -15.87 36.41
N THR A 479 -0.29 -15.55 35.87
CA THR A 479 -1.53 -15.50 36.65
C THR A 479 -2.45 -16.68 36.35
N GLY A 480 -2.32 -17.75 37.13
CA GLY A 480 -3.30 -18.83 37.19
C GLY A 480 -3.77 -19.07 38.62
N THR A 481 -5.03 -18.80 38.92
CA THR A 481 -5.71 -19.21 40.17
C THR A 481 -6.17 -20.69 40.14
N LEU A 482 -5.75 -21.47 39.13
CA LEU A 482 -6.36 -22.76 38.78
C LEU A 482 -5.37 -23.91 38.48
N SER A 483 -4.06 -23.72 38.64
CA SER A 483 -3.07 -24.82 38.62
C SER A 483 -2.34 -24.89 39.97
N PRO A 484 -2.14 -26.09 40.54
CA PRO A 484 -1.37 -26.26 41.78
C PRO A 484 0.08 -25.79 41.65
N ASN A 485 0.62 -25.81 40.42
CA ASN A 485 1.93 -25.28 40.07
C ASN A 485 1.73 -23.93 39.38
N ASN A 486 1.84 -22.85 40.14
CA ASN A 486 1.88 -21.49 39.61
C ASN A 486 2.97 -21.39 38.53
N GLY A 487 2.68 -20.74 37.41
CA GLY A 487 3.72 -20.28 36.50
C GLY A 487 4.68 -19.34 37.26
N GLY A 488 5.96 -19.68 37.25
CA GLY A 488 7.02 -18.99 37.96
C GLY A 488 7.92 -18.16 37.04
N VAL A 489 9.08 -17.77 37.56
CA VAL A 489 10.07 -16.97 36.83
C VAL A 489 10.57 -17.70 35.58
N LEU A 490 10.59 -19.03 35.61
CA LEU A 490 11.10 -19.87 34.53
C LEU A 490 10.22 -19.79 33.27
N GLU A 491 8.91 -19.84 33.44
CA GLU A 491 7.91 -19.76 32.37
C GLU A 491 7.90 -18.38 31.70
N ILE A 492 8.09 -17.32 32.51
CA ILE A 492 8.30 -15.96 32.00
C ILE A 492 9.56 -15.91 31.12
N LEU A 493 10.67 -16.49 31.60
CA LEU A 493 11.93 -16.53 30.85
C LEU A 493 11.80 -17.33 29.55
N TYR A 494 11.11 -18.47 29.57
CA TYR A 494 10.84 -19.26 28.35
C TYR A 494 9.97 -18.50 27.35
N THR A 495 8.98 -17.75 27.83
CA THR A 495 8.13 -16.93 26.96
C THR A 495 8.89 -15.73 26.38
N LEU A 496 9.73 -15.07 27.17
CA LEU A 496 10.64 -14.02 26.67
C LEU A 496 11.62 -14.57 25.64
N LEU A 497 12.18 -15.75 25.90
CA LEU A 497 13.10 -16.41 24.98
C LEU A 497 12.41 -16.82 23.69
N THR A 498 11.15 -17.27 23.76
CA THR A 498 10.30 -17.54 22.59
C THR A 498 10.19 -16.32 21.67
N PHE A 499 9.82 -15.16 22.23
CA PHE A 499 9.71 -13.91 21.48
C PHE A 499 11.05 -13.46 20.91
N ALA A 500 12.13 -13.60 21.69
CA ALA A 500 13.48 -13.29 21.26
C ALA A 500 13.93 -14.20 20.09
N ILE A 501 13.68 -15.51 20.16
CA ILE A 501 13.96 -16.47 19.08
C ILE A 501 13.20 -16.07 17.82
N ALA A 502 11.89 -15.80 17.93
CA ALA A 502 11.07 -15.44 16.79
C ALA A 502 11.58 -14.17 16.07
N ALA A 503 11.85 -13.12 16.85
CA ALA A 503 12.35 -11.86 16.33
C ALA A 503 13.79 -12.00 15.80
N ALA A 504 14.69 -12.66 16.51
CA ALA A 504 16.09 -12.81 16.12
C ALA A 504 16.26 -13.70 14.88
N ALA A 505 15.52 -14.80 14.79
CA ALA A 505 15.52 -15.66 13.61
C ALA A 505 15.01 -14.91 12.37
N ALA A 506 13.86 -14.25 12.47
CA ALA A 506 13.32 -13.44 11.38
C ALA A 506 14.26 -12.28 10.99
N PHE A 507 14.83 -11.59 11.99
CA PHE A 507 15.80 -10.52 11.78
C PHE A 507 17.04 -11.03 11.05
N GLY A 508 17.64 -12.13 11.51
CA GLY A 508 18.84 -12.71 10.91
C GLY A 508 18.60 -13.14 9.48
N ILE A 509 17.55 -13.94 9.24
CA ILE A 509 17.15 -14.38 7.89
C ILE A 509 16.95 -13.17 6.99
N THR A 510 16.20 -12.17 7.46
CA THR A 510 15.94 -10.97 6.66
C THR A 510 17.21 -10.16 6.43
N PHE A 511 18.02 -9.89 7.45
CA PHE A 511 19.24 -9.09 7.32
C PHE A 511 20.24 -9.68 6.30
N PHE A 512 20.39 -11.01 6.28
CA PHE A 512 21.32 -11.71 5.39
C PHE A 512 20.74 -12.01 4.01
N LEU A 513 19.50 -12.50 3.92
CA LEU A 513 18.89 -12.95 2.67
C LEU A 513 18.06 -11.86 1.96
N TYR A 514 17.64 -10.80 2.66
CA TYR A 514 17.05 -9.65 2.01
C TYR A 514 18.12 -8.91 1.21
N GLY A 515 17.95 -8.93 -0.11
CA GLY A 515 18.80 -8.20 -1.03
C GLY A 515 18.91 -6.74 -0.59
N ARG A 516 20.12 -6.18 -0.65
CA ARG A 516 20.30 -4.74 -0.42
C ARG A 516 19.49 -4.02 -1.50
N ASP A 517 18.40 -3.37 -1.10
CA ASP A 517 17.74 -2.38 -1.94
C ASP A 517 18.84 -1.40 -2.42
N GLY A 518 19.11 -1.42 -3.73
CA GLY A 518 20.12 -0.55 -4.34
C GLY A 518 21.52 -1.13 -4.58
N LYS A 519 21.71 -2.44 -4.74
CA LYS A 519 22.67 -2.88 -5.78
C LYS A 519 21.90 -2.99 -7.08
N VAL A 520 21.83 -1.89 -7.84
CA VAL A 520 21.68 -2.04 -9.28
C VAL A 520 22.94 -2.78 -9.70
N ASP A 521 22.85 -4.10 -9.93
CA ASP A 521 23.89 -4.80 -10.64
C ASP A 521 23.78 -4.40 -12.12
N THR A 522 24.01 -3.10 -12.39
CA THR A 522 23.84 -2.47 -13.69
C THR A 522 24.72 -3.20 -14.70
N LYS A 523 25.92 -3.61 -14.27
CA LYS A 523 26.86 -4.37 -15.07
C LYS A 523 26.31 -5.75 -15.48
N GLN A 524 25.68 -6.48 -14.55
CA GLN A 524 25.11 -7.79 -14.85
C GLN A 524 23.78 -7.68 -15.63
N LYS A 525 22.95 -6.66 -15.33
CA LYS A 525 21.71 -6.35 -16.08
C LYS A 525 22.00 -5.90 -17.51
N MET A 526 22.94 -4.98 -17.72
CA MET A 526 23.39 -4.55 -19.06
C MET A 526 23.98 -5.71 -19.85
N LYS A 527 24.88 -6.52 -19.24
CA LYS A 527 25.44 -7.70 -19.90
C LYS A 527 24.38 -8.71 -20.33
N LYS A 528 23.31 -8.89 -19.54
CA LYS A 528 22.19 -9.79 -19.85
C LYS A 528 21.32 -9.26 -21.00
N VAL A 529 21.13 -7.94 -21.06
CA VAL A 529 20.41 -7.27 -22.15
C VAL A 529 21.21 -7.32 -23.45
N THR A 530 22.51 -7.02 -23.40
CA THR A 530 23.45 -7.12 -24.53
C THR A 530 23.48 -8.54 -25.12
N ASN A 531 23.60 -9.55 -24.27
CA ASN A 531 23.64 -10.95 -24.71
C ASN A 531 22.34 -11.43 -25.36
N SER A 532 21.20 -10.80 -25.05
CA SER A 532 19.91 -11.19 -25.60
C SER A 532 19.59 -10.43 -26.88
N MET A 533 20.07 -9.18 -27.00
CA MET A 533 20.09 -8.45 -28.27
C MET A 533 20.93 -9.18 -29.31
N LEU A 534 22.11 -9.67 -28.93
CA LEU A 534 22.97 -10.51 -29.77
C LEU A 534 22.26 -11.78 -30.27
N LYS A 535 21.48 -12.43 -29.40
CA LYS A 535 20.70 -13.62 -29.78
C LYS A 535 19.54 -13.30 -30.71
N TYR A 536 18.85 -12.18 -30.50
CA TYR A 536 17.75 -11.73 -31.35
C TYR A 536 18.24 -11.41 -32.77
N VAL A 537 19.32 -10.62 -32.88
CA VAL A 537 19.89 -10.26 -34.20
C VAL A 537 20.47 -11.48 -34.91
N GLY A 538 21.08 -12.42 -34.20
CA GLY A 538 21.54 -13.69 -34.79
C GLY A 538 20.43 -14.64 -35.22
N MET A 539 19.17 -14.42 -34.80
CA MET A 539 18.00 -15.23 -35.19
C MET A 539 17.21 -14.64 -36.36
N ALA A 540 17.24 -13.32 -36.55
CA ALA A 540 16.59 -12.65 -37.67
C ALA A 540 17.43 -12.80 -38.95
N LYS A 541 17.20 -13.87 -39.72
CA LYS A 541 17.85 -14.16 -41.01
C LYS A 541 17.55 -13.14 -42.14
N ASP A 542 16.83 -12.06 -41.87
CA ASP A 542 16.32 -11.10 -42.87
C ASP A 542 17.02 -9.73 -42.82
N VAL A 543 18.17 -9.64 -42.13
CA VAL A 543 18.97 -8.42 -42.06
C VAL A 543 20.31 -8.67 -42.72
N ASN A 544 20.59 -7.99 -43.83
CA ASN A 544 21.93 -7.91 -44.42
C ASN A 544 22.87 -7.23 -43.41
N HIS A 545 23.48 -8.00 -42.52
CA HIS A 545 24.52 -7.52 -41.64
C HIS A 545 25.57 -8.60 -41.38
N ASP A 546 26.82 -8.18 -41.47
CA ASP A 546 27.98 -8.97 -41.09
C ASP A 546 28.02 -9.08 -39.54
N PRO A 547 27.94 -10.28 -38.95
CA PRO A 547 27.91 -10.49 -37.50
C PRO A 547 29.10 -9.86 -36.75
N GLU A 548 30.23 -9.61 -37.42
CA GLU A 548 31.41 -9.00 -36.81
C GLU A 548 31.28 -7.49 -36.54
N THR A 549 30.61 -6.74 -37.43
CA THR A 549 30.42 -5.28 -37.26
C THR A 549 29.51 -4.97 -36.08
N LEU A 550 28.43 -5.74 -35.92
CA LEU A 550 27.51 -5.62 -34.79
C LEU A 550 28.18 -5.98 -33.46
N LYS A 551 29.02 -7.02 -33.45
CA LYS A 551 29.81 -7.44 -32.28
C LYS A 551 30.81 -6.36 -31.86
N THR A 552 31.38 -5.65 -32.83
CA THR A 552 32.33 -4.54 -32.61
C THR A 552 31.64 -3.32 -31.98
N GLN A 553 30.48 -2.91 -32.51
CA GLN A 553 29.69 -1.79 -31.97
C GLN A 553 29.10 -2.10 -30.58
N LEU A 554 28.72 -3.35 -30.32
CA LEU A 554 28.25 -3.78 -28.99
C LEU A 554 29.39 -3.88 -27.95
N ASN A 555 30.60 -4.23 -28.38
CA ASN A 555 31.79 -4.16 -27.52
C ASN A 555 32.16 -2.71 -27.18
N GLU A 556 31.95 -1.77 -28.10
CA GLU A 556 32.18 -0.33 -27.87
C GLU A 556 31.25 0.23 -26.78
N ILE A 557 29.95 -0.12 -26.82
CA ILE A 557 28.99 0.21 -25.75
C ILE A 557 29.41 -0.41 -24.40
N ALA A 558 29.88 -1.66 -24.41
CA ALA A 558 30.35 -2.33 -23.19
C ALA A 558 31.64 -1.70 -22.63
N MET A 559 32.54 -1.17 -23.47
CA MET A 559 33.75 -0.48 -23.06
C MET A 559 33.44 0.91 -22.49
N LEU A 560 32.57 1.69 -23.13
CA LEU A 560 32.14 3.01 -22.64
C LEU A 560 31.47 2.94 -21.26
N GLN A 561 30.65 1.92 -21.01
CA GLN A 561 29.96 1.71 -19.73
C GLN A 561 30.83 0.98 -18.68
N ALA A 562 31.99 0.44 -19.06
CA ALA A 562 32.97 -0.15 -18.17
C ALA A 562 34.10 0.81 -17.77
N ASP A 563 34.06 2.06 -18.25
CA ASP A 563 35.03 3.09 -17.90
C ASP A 563 35.05 3.31 -16.37
N LYS A 564 36.24 3.12 -15.78
CA LYS A 564 36.45 3.21 -14.32
C LYS A 564 36.14 4.60 -13.77
N THR A 565 36.46 5.65 -14.54
CA THR A 565 36.22 7.05 -14.18
C THR A 565 34.73 7.37 -14.26
N HIS A 566 34.04 6.89 -15.29
CA HIS A 566 32.59 7.03 -15.42
C HIS A 566 31.83 6.33 -14.29
N ILE A 567 32.19 5.08 -13.96
CA ILE A 567 31.60 4.33 -12.83
C ILE A 567 31.88 5.04 -11.50
N LYS A 568 33.09 5.57 -11.30
CA LYS A 568 33.46 6.31 -10.10
C LYS A 568 32.63 7.60 -9.96
N ASN A 569 32.47 8.35 -11.06
CA ASN A 569 31.64 9.56 -11.08
C ASN A 569 30.16 9.27 -10.82
N GLN A 570 29.61 8.18 -11.38
CA GLN A 570 28.26 7.71 -11.06
C GLN A 570 28.08 7.34 -9.59
N GLN A 571 29.06 6.65 -9.00
CA GLN A 571 29.06 6.30 -7.57
C GLN A 571 29.18 7.54 -6.68
N GLU A 572 29.98 8.53 -7.06
CA GLU A 572 30.12 9.81 -6.35
C GLU A 572 28.86 10.66 -6.45
N TYR A 573 28.22 10.72 -7.63
CA TYR A 573 26.93 11.36 -7.84
C TYR A 573 25.85 10.75 -6.92
N LEU A 574 25.70 9.43 -6.94
CA LEU A 574 24.71 8.72 -6.10
C LEU A 574 25.02 8.90 -4.60
N ARG A 575 26.30 8.92 -4.22
CA ARG A 575 26.72 9.17 -2.83
C ARG A 575 26.39 10.60 -2.40
N ASN A 576 26.56 11.58 -3.28
CA ASN A 576 26.24 12.97 -3.01
C ASN A 576 24.73 13.20 -2.98
N ASP A 577 23.94 12.54 -3.83
CA ASP A 577 22.48 12.56 -3.74
C ASP A 577 21.96 11.97 -2.43
N ILE A 578 22.47 10.80 -2.03
CA ILE A 578 22.14 10.22 -0.73
C ILE A 578 22.51 11.19 0.41
N LYS A 579 23.66 11.87 0.32
CA LYS A 579 24.07 12.90 1.29
C LYS A 579 23.14 14.13 1.26
N LEU A 580 22.68 14.56 0.10
CA LEU A 580 21.77 15.68 -0.09
C LEU A 580 20.40 15.38 0.55
N ASN A 581 19.78 14.26 0.16
CA ASN A 581 18.56 13.74 0.80
C ASN A 581 18.76 13.55 2.31
N ASN A 582 19.98 13.19 2.71
CA ASN A 582 20.31 13.03 4.11
C ASN A 582 20.30 14.36 4.89
N LEU A 583 20.73 15.44 4.27
CA LEU A 583 20.79 16.79 4.82
C LEU A 583 19.42 17.47 4.78
N ILE A 584 18.64 17.30 3.71
CA ILE A 584 17.26 17.81 3.60
C ILE A 584 16.40 17.26 4.73
N ALA A 585 16.38 15.94 4.95
CA ALA A 585 15.59 15.40 6.07
C ALA A 585 16.12 15.80 7.47
N LYS A 586 17.37 16.28 7.59
CA LYS A 586 17.88 16.89 8.84
C LYS A 586 17.42 18.34 8.97
N LEU A 587 17.29 19.05 7.85
CA LEU A 587 16.72 20.39 7.76
C LEU A 587 15.24 20.34 8.15
N ASP A 588 14.43 19.48 7.52
CA ASP A 588 13.00 19.32 7.84
C ASP A 588 12.78 19.06 9.33
N LYS A 589 13.56 18.14 9.93
CA LYS A 589 13.49 17.86 11.37
C LYS A 589 13.89 19.05 12.24
N ALA A 590 14.84 19.86 11.79
CA ALA A 590 15.28 21.05 12.51
C ALA A 590 14.24 22.18 12.38
N GLU A 591 13.62 22.34 11.22
CA GLU A 591 12.56 23.31 10.96
C GLU A 591 11.27 22.97 11.73
N ILE A 592 10.82 21.72 11.71
CA ILE A 592 9.70 21.24 12.54
C ILE A 592 10.00 21.49 14.03
N LYS A 593 11.24 21.25 14.48
CA LYS A 593 11.65 21.50 15.86
C LYS A 593 11.72 23.00 16.20
N LEU A 594 12.00 23.85 15.22
CA LEU A 594 12.02 25.30 15.38
C LEU A 594 10.60 25.84 15.48
N GLU A 595 9.70 25.35 14.63
CA GLU A 595 8.28 25.73 14.59
C GLU A 595 7.59 25.36 15.91
N THR A 596 7.76 24.12 16.37
CA THR A 596 7.26 23.68 17.69
C THR A 596 7.83 24.47 18.87
N LEU A 597 9.09 24.92 18.81
CA LEU A 597 9.70 25.77 19.85
C LEU A 597 9.23 27.22 19.80
N LYS A 598 8.87 27.73 18.61
CA LYS A 598 8.27 29.06 18.43
C LYS A 598 6.82 29.09 18.88
N GLU A 599 6.06 28.03 18.63
CA GLU A 599 4.68 27.88 19.08
C GLU A 599 4.55 27.71 20.60
N ALA A 600 5.54 27.07 21.25
CA ALA A 600 5.54 26.83 22.69
C ALA A 600 5.96 28.05 23.54
N GLU A 601 5.69 29.28 23.10
CA GLU A 601 6.18 30.55 23.66
C GLU A 601 6.37 30.57 25.20
N LYS A 602 7.60 30.30 25.66
CA LYS A 602 8.36 30.98 26.73
C LYS A 602 9.58 30.14 27.18
N GLN A 603 10.76 30.78 27.17
CA GLN A 603 12.00 30.47 27.94
C GLN A 603 13.18 29.68 27.33
N LYS A 604 13.40 29.59 26.01
CA LYS A 604 14.73 29.13 25.49
C LYS A 604 15.23 29.88 24.24
N PRO A 605 15.49 31.21 24.31
CA PRO A 605 16.03 31.98 23.18
C PRO A 605 17.35 31.42 22.66
N GLU A 606 18.21 30.90 23.55
CA GLU A 606 19.46 30.23 23.17
C GLU A 606 19.23 28.96 22.33
N ALA A 607 18.19 28.18 22.63
CA ALA A 607 17.88 26.96 21.89
C ALA A 607 17.33 27.28 20.48
N ILE A 608 16.57 28.37 20.36
CA ILE A 608 16.07 28.88 19.08
C ILE A 608 17.23 29.39 18.23
N ASN A 609 18.13 30.20 18.79
CA ASN A 609 19.31 30.70 18.08
C ASN A 609 20.22 29.56 17.62
N LYS A 610 20.51 28.60 18.50
CA LYS A 610 21.31 27.41 18.16
C LYS A 610 20.67 26.55 17.06
N LEU A 611 19.34 26.52 16.99
CA LEU A 611 18.62 25.77 15.97
C LEU A 611 18.58 26.53 14.63
N ASN A 612 18.44 27.86 14.66
CA ASN A 612 18.57 28.74 13.49
C ASN A 612 19.99 28.65 12.89
N GLU A 613 21.04 28.68 13.71
CA GLU A 613 22.43 28.47 13.26
C GLU A 613 22.62 27.08 12.63
N LYS A 614 22.01 26.06 13.22
CA LYS A 614 22.04 24.69 12.67
C LYS A 614 21.31 24.59 11.33
N ILE A 615 20.17 25.26 11.19
CA ILE A 615 19.40 25.35 9.93
C ILE A 615 20.23 26.07 8.87
N ALA A 616 20.85 27.21 9.21
CA ALA A 616 21.74 27.94 8.31
C ALA A 616 22.92 27.06 7.85
N MET A 617 23.59 26.37 8.79
CA MET A 617 24.67 25.43 8.46
C MET A 617 24.20 24.26 7.57
N LEU A 618 22.99 23.74 7.80
CA LEU A 618 22.41 22.67 6.97
C LEU A 618 22.11 23.18 5.56
N ASN A 619 21.55 24.39 5.41
CA ASN A 619 21.30 25.02 4.13
C ASN A 619 22.58 25.24 3.32
N THR A 620 23.67 25.70 3.96
CA THR A 620 24.98 25.82 3.31
C THR A 620 25.49 24.46 2.82
N LYS A 621 25.42 23.42 3.67
CA LYS A 621 25.85 22.05 3.30
C LYS A 621 24.98 21.44 2.20
N ILE A 622 23.69 21.75 2.18
CA ILE A 622 22.76 21.34 1.10
C ILE A 622 23.16 22.01 -0.21
N ALA A 623 23.45 23.31 -0.20
CA ALA A 623 23.90 24.04 -1.38
C ALA A 623 25.23 23.49 -1.93
N GLU A 624 26.23 23.26 -1.07
CA GLU A 624 27.51 22.65 -1.44
C GLU A 624 27.32 21.24 -2.02
N CYS A 625 26.49 20.41 -1.37
CA CYS A 625 26.25 19.03 -1.81
C CYS A 625 25.48 18.99 -3.14
N LYS A 626 24.53 19.92 -3.35
CA LYS A 626 23.80 20.11 -4.60
C LYS A 626 24.74 20.54 -5.73
N GLN A 627 25.65 21.48 -5.46
CA GLN A 627 26.67 21.91 -6.42
C GLN A 627 27.60 20.75 -6.81
N GLN A 628 28.06 19.95 -5.85
CA GLN A 628 28.87 18.75 -6.11
C GLN A 628 28.11 17.70 -6.94
N ALA A 629 26.81 17.52 -6.70
CA ALA A 629 25.98 16.62 -7.50
C ALA A 629 25.82 17.13 -8.95
N VAL A 630 25.64 18.44 -9.16
CA VAL A 630 25.55 19.06 -10.50
C VAL A 630 26.85 18.88 -11.29
N VAL A 631 28.02 19.10 -10.67
CA VAL A 631 29.32 18.89 -11.33
C VAL A 631 29.48 17.44 -11.77
N LYS A 632 29.17 16.48 -10.90
CA LYS A 632 29.25 15.05 -11.26
C LYS A 632 28.23 14.66 -12.32
N HIS A 633 27.05 15.25 -12.31
CA HIS A 633 26.06 15.06 -13.36
C HIS A 633 26.59 15.54 -14.72
N GLN A 634 27.23 16.71 -14.78
CA GLN A 634 27.86 17.24 -15.99
C GLN A 634 28.98 16.36 -16.53
N GLU A 635 29.72 15.65 -15.65
CA GLU A 635 30.76 14.69 -16.04
C GLU A 635 30.20 13.35 -16.57
N ILE A 636 28.98 12.95 -16.18
CA ILE A 636 28.36 11.67 -16.57
C ILE A 636 27.54 11.81 -17.87
N THR A 637 26.90 12.96 -18.08
CA THR A 637 25.99 13.22 -19.22
C THR A 637 26.62 13.01 -20.61
N PRO A 638 27.88 13.40 -20.89
CA PRO A 638 28.48 13.22 -22.21
C PRO A 638 28.62 11.74 -22.62
N ILE A 639 29.10 10.89 -21.70
CA ILE A 639 29.32 9.45 -21.94
C ILE A 639 27.98 8.73 -22.08
N ASN A 640 26.97 9.14 -21.31
CA ASN A 640 25.63 8.59 -21.44
C ASN A 640 24.95 9.02 -22.74
N ASN A 641 25.12 10.27 -23.17
CA ASN A 641 24.62 10.75 -24.45
C ASN A 641 25.33 10.07 -25.63
N GLN A 642 26.63 9.79 -25.52
CA GLN A 642 27.37 8.98 -26.50
C GLN A 642 26.81 7.55 -26.54
N THR A 643 26.57 6.93 -25.39
CA THR A 643 25.97 5.59 -25.30
C THR A 643 24.58 5.55 -25.93
N ILE A 644 23.72 6.54 -25.62
CA ILE A 644 22.37 6.68 -26.20
C ILE A 644 22.43 6.94 -27.70
N THR A 645 23.40 7.73 -28.17
CA THR A 645 23.58 8.01 -29.61
C THR A 645 24.03 6.77 -30.37
N LEU A 646 24.96 5.99 -29.81
CA LEU A 646 25.38 4.69 -30.36
C LEU A 646 24.22 3.69 -30.41
N ILE A 647 23.42 3.64 -29.34
CA ILE A 647 22.18 2.85 -29.30
C ILE A 647 21.22 3.31 -30.40
N ASN A 648 20.92 4.61 -30.50
CA ASN A 648 20.01 5.13 -31.51
C ASN A 648 20.48 4.81 -32.94
N ARG A 649 21.78 4.97 -33.21
CA ARG A 649 22.37 4.66 -34.51
C ARG A 649 22.27 3.17 -34.87
N LEU A 650 22.38 2.26 -33.89
CA LEU A 650 22.19 0.82 -34.08
C LEU A 650 20.73 0.44 -34.40
N PHE A 651 19.76 1.21 -33.89
CA PHE A 651 18.33 0.90 -34.02
C PHE A 651 17.66 1.60 -35.22
N ASP A 652 18.15 2.76 -35.65
CA ASP A 652 17.52 3.56 -36.71
C ASP A 652 17.83 3.04 -38.13
N ASP A 653 18.88 2.22 -38.31
CA ASP A 653 19.28 1.63 -39.61
C ASP A 653 18.42 0.41 -40.03
N GLN A 654 17.49 -0.03 -39.17
CA GLN A 654 16.64 -1.20 -39.40
C GLN A 654 15.18 -0.76 -39.53
N LYS A 655 14.55 -0.91 -40.71
CA LYS A 655 13.10 -0.70 -40.88
C LYS A 655 12.33 -1.56 -39.86
N MET A 656 11.78 -0.92 -38.82
CA MET A 656 11.56 -1.58 -37.52
C MET A 656 10.28 -2.43 -37.40
N HIS A 657 10.45 -3.64 -36.86
CA HIS A 657 9.41 -4.38 -36.12
C HIS A 657 9.31 -3.82 -34.67
N ALA A 658 8.09 -3.68 -34.15
CA ALA A 658 7.75 -3.16 -32.80
C ALA A 658 8.50 -3.83 -31.61
N SER A 659 9.20 -4.93 -31.85
CA SER A 659 10.00 -5.70 -30.88
C SER A 659 11.33 -5.02 -30.52
N LEU A 660 12.03 -4.40 -31.48
CA LEU A 660 13.34 -3.78 -31.27
C LEU A 660 13.22 -2.42 -30.54
N GLU A 661 12.13 -1.70 -30.74
CA GLU A 661 11.86 -0.41 -30.07
C GLU A 661 11.68 -0.57 -28.56
N LYS A 662 11.08 -1.68 -28.12
CA LYS A 662 11.01 -2.07 -26.70
C LYS A 662 12.38 -2.32 -26.08
N LEU A 663 13.33 -2.84 -26.87
CA LEU A 663 14.68 -3.17 -26.43
C LEU A 663 15.56 -1.90 -26.30
N LYS A 664 15.40 -0.95 -27.25
CA LYS A 664 15.96 0.41 -27.20
C LYS A 664 15.53 1.15 -25.94
N ASN A 665 14.22 1.16 -25.64
CA ASN A 665 13.67 1.81 -24.45
C ASN A 665 14.19 1.21 -23.13
N ASN A 666 14.44 -0.10 -23.10
CA ASN A 666 14.99 -0.78 -21.92
C ASN A 666 16.45 -0.41 -21.63
N TYR A 667 17.28 -0.25 -22.66
CA TYR A 667 18.64 0.26 -22.48
C TYR A 667 18.65 1.66 -21.88
N THR A 668 17.83 2.56 -22.43
CA THR A 668 17.64 3.92 -21.93
C THR A 668 17.15 3.92 -20.48
N ASN A 669 16.21 3.03 -20.14
CA ASN A 669 15.68 2.91 -18.78
C ASN A 669 16.70 2.36 -17.76
N ILE A 670 17.59 1.45 -18.13
CA ILE A 670 18.67 0.96 -17.26
C ILE A 670 19.72 2.04 -17.00
N ILE A 671 20.04 2.84 -18.03
CA ILE A 671 20.90 4.02 -17.89
C ILE A 671 20.22 5.07 -16.99
N ASN A 672 18.91 5.27 -17.15
CA ASN A 672 18.11 6.16 -16.32
C ASN A 672 17.92 5.68 -14.87
N GLN A 673 17.94 4.36 -14.60
CA GLN A 673 17.93 3.80 -13.24
C GLN A 673 19.17 4.19 -12.43
N VAL A 674 20.29 4.47 -13.10
CA VAL A 674 21.51 5.00 -12.47
C VAL A 674 21.40 6.51 -12.19
N TYR A 675 20.52 7.20 -12.93
CA TYR A 675 20.28 8.65 -12.84
C TYR A 675 19.20 9.08 -11.84
N LYS A 676 18.30 8.19 -11.40
CA LYS A 676 17.14 8.58 -10.58
C LYS A 676 17.48 8.85 -9.11
N ALA A 677 17.92 10.07 -8.90
CA ALA A 677 18.16 10.78 -7.66
C ALA A 677 17.21 12.01 -7.52
N GLU A 678 16.10 12.04 -8.27
CA GLU A 678 15.07 13.08 -8.14
C GLU A 678 13.70 12.43 -7.89
N HIS A 679 12.91 13.11 -7.07
CA HIS A 679 11.85 12.60 -6.20
C HIS A 679 10.72 11.79 -6.87
N GLU A 680 10.13 10.91 -6.05
CA GLU A 680 8.85 10.20 -6.19
C GLU A 680 8.61 9.38 -7.48
N GLN A 681 9.07 8.12 -7.49
CA GLN A 681 8.27 6.92 -7.88
C GLN A 681 9.14 5.64 -7.97
N PRO A 682 8.56 4.44 -7.73
CA PRO A 682 9.26 3.17 -7.83
C PRO A 682 9.33 2.73 -9.29
N LEU A 683 10.52 2.44 -9.84
CA LEU A 683 10.63 1.81 -11.18
C LEU A 683 11.75 0.77 -11.23
N LEU A 684 11.43 -0.40 -10.67
CA LEU A 684 11.95 -1.69 -11.10
C LEU A 684 10.79 -2.47 -11.72
N GLU A 685 10.39 -2.11 -12.93
CA GLU A 685 9.70 -3.07 -13.80
C GLU A 685 10.78 -3.93 -14.47
N GLU A 686 11.08 -5.05 -13.82
CA GLU A 686 12.02 -6.04 -14.31
C GLU A 686 11.35 -6.85 -15.42
N ILE A 687 11.51 -6.44 -16.69
CA ILE A 687 10.93 -7.18 -17.82
C ILE A 687 11.82 -8.38 -18.17
N GLN A 688 11.19 -9.55 -18.24
CA GLN A 688 11.81 -10.82 -18.62
C GLN A 688 12.09 -10.89 -20.13
N LEU A 689 13.35 -10.68 -20.51
CA LEU A 689 13.89 -10.94 -21.86
C LEU A 689 13.58 -12.35 -22.43
N SER A 690 13.24 -13.31 -21.58
CA SER A 690 12.92 -14.69 -21.96
C SER A 690 11.57 -14.85 -22.65
N THR A 691 10.59 -13.98 -22.41
CA THR A 691 9.26 -14.07 -23.04
C THR A 691 9.30 -13.59 -24.49
N MET A 692 10.04 -12.52 -24.78
CA MET A 692 10.24 -12.03 -26.16
C MET A 692 10.93 -13.08 -27.04
N ILE A 693 12.01 -13.71 -26.54
CA ILE A 693 12.71 -14.79 -27.27
C ILE A 693 11.80 -16.02 -27.47
N LYS A 694 10.88 -16.29 -26.54
CA LYS A 694 9.91 -17.39 -26.65
C LYS A 694 8.80 -17.09 -27.67
N GLU A 695 8.26 -15.87 -27.68
CA GLU A 695 7.25 -15.45 -28.66
C GLU A 695 7.80 -15.47 -30.07
N GLU A 696 9.05 -15.04 -30.25
CA GLU A 696 9.68 -15.03 -31.56
C GLU A 696 10.04 -16.44 -32.05
N LYS A 697 10.53 -17.32 -31.15
CA LYS A 697 10.65 -18.77 -31.43
C LYS A 697 9.31 -19.40 -31.80
N LYS A 698 8.22 -18.99 -31.15
CA LYS A 698 6.87 -19.48 -31.46
C LYS A 698 6.41 -19.00 -32.83
N ASN A 699 6.66 -17.73 -33.17
CA ASN A 699 6.33 -17.16 -34.48
C ASN A 699 7.18 -17.75 -35.62
N MET A 700 8.44 -18.13 -35.36
CA MET A 700 9.28 -18.86 -36.30
C MET A 700 8.78 -20.30 -36.52
N LYS A 701 8.39 -21.03 -35.46
CA LYS A 701 7.78 -22.37 -35.59
C LYS A 701 6.45 -22.37 -36.36
N ILE A 702 5.66 -21.29 -36.26
CA ILE A 702 4.40 -21.13 -37.01
C ILE A 702 4.67 -20.88 -38.50
N LYS A 703 5.81 -20.25 -38.86
CA LYS A 703 6.23 -20.09 -40.26
C LYS A 703 6.79 -21.40 -40.86
N GLU A 704 7.45 -22.24 -40.07
CA GLU A 704 7.96 -23.55 -40.54
C GLU A 704 6.85 -24.62 -40.69
N GLY A 705 5.75 -24.53 -39.95
CA GLY A 705 4.61 -25.46 -40.05
C GLY A 705 3.56 -25.11 -41.12
N ARG A 706 3.85 -24.13 -42.00
CA ARG A 706 2.97 -23.66 -43.09
C ARG A 706 3.61 -23.77 -44.48
N ASN A 707 4.64 -24.59 -44.62
CA ASN A 707 5.18 -24.99 -45.91
C ASN A 707 4.76 -26.41 -46.26
#